data_AF-A0A938MI33-F1
#
_entry.id   AF-A0A938MI33-F1
#
_cell.length_a   1.000
_cell.length_b   1.000
_cell.length_c   1.000
_cell.angle_alpha   90.00
_cell.angle_beta   90.00
_cell.angle_gamma   90.00
#
_symmetry.space_group_name_H-M   'P 1'
#
loop_
_entity.id
_entity.type
_entity.pdbx_description
1 polymer ?
#
loop_
_entity_poly.entity_id
_entity_poly.type
_entity_poly.pdbx_seq_one_letter_code
_entity_poly.pdbx_strand_id
1 'polypeptide(L)'
;MLLCTTAIASAAPTEWQLVLPQPKQMQVTGEQWLVADASGPKATLVIETRQEKAKIGAEEINQRMAALGGPALPVVEAGDASALEKVQGLPIVLATCDASELAKAILAECGVQVTAKDPGIQGYVVRFVTFRGRKLALLCGSEPQGTLYAAVTFRWLLEREGDKFLATVCSVRDWPDFKWRGTSCLHQMRRSYPVYGKEGEEAAKALQSHVDWMLRCKLNFMGDYFFGGETVPPLEMAAWMKELNAYALARGIIGEEYQSTNVGYDGRDKGNPRFAKMQHLGDKFFSWSDDELLRKRAREVGEFYAAAGLQCLVLHPQDGGGPMDPELWSQRSEADKARWGDDRAAADAHVFNIFYEEARKRNPSIKVVYVVYPYSATYLDYEKLKRNWPDLTREAFERNGREYFKRIATLIPQDVHICVWLGERERMDEFRAIFSPRPMYYWFLYASGWVDSGWLVTTHRHMGTNYYGHPEDIMATRIDRNAPNFINRMVTCQFAWNTKSEGAQAFTGVYYDFRKDNDEPRVVLDKWGLLACKNLWGAQAGPIIFQAFNKGIIPALIVEPSRVAEHPNRDRRRRGEPALEITADMMRRQAEGCEAAAKALDQVLKMDVKLDDLPERLFVYYLQRTHCLAAYARAHYHLMLATQGVSEGNERKVTENVAAGKAALDAGLADMERVLAITANSPQAKKPMDPRYLKDAKKGIFPVIPTSAADFPKLRQSLEAAERRLADSKLKFEPMKHQGVIKVAIYEPSKDGGSAIGEKSWMMTLEGVEGIEAKYVDDLSLSNLVNYDCLLYPQCNSGRTVGRYEFLEVLKRYVTEAGGGVLFSHNSVGFERSQFGYETTFPQIGLGAEARLDSNKVIVAAEHPITKGLAVGAEGTHSYYDHLTIKPGRRGVVILKDPTGGAVMVAGVQGKGRVIYDGTILLSQHTGPVKAEGFEREVFLNAVRWLAQRK
;
A
#
# COMPACT_ATOMS: atom_id res chain seq x y z
N MET A 1 22.22 43.72 40.90
CA MET A 1 21.77 42.32 40.82
C MET A 1 22.16 41.77 39.46
N LEU A 2 23.31 41.10 39.38
CA LEU A 2 23.70 40.31 38.21
C LEU A 2 22.97 38.97 38.27
N LEU A 3 22.22 38.64 37.21
CA LEU A 3 21.66 37.31 36.98
C LEU A 3 22.69 36.49 36.18
N CYS A 4 23.32 35.52 36.83
CA CYS A 4 24.14 34.51 36.18
C CYS A 4 23.26 33.57 35.35
N THR A 5 23.35 33.66 34.03
CA THR A 5 22.94 32.58 33.12
C THR A 5 23.99 31.48 33.16
N THR A 6 23.76 30.43 33.94
CA THR A 6 24.47 29.17 33.78
C THR A 6 24.05 28.54 32.47
N ALA A 7 24.94 28.58 31.48
CA ALA A 7 24.85 27.75 30.29
C ALA A 7 24.92 26.28 30.72
N ILE A 8 23.77 25.58 30.67
CA ILE A 8 23.75 24.13 30.76
C ILE A 8 24.32 23.64 29.44
N ALA A 9 25.56 23.14 29.46
CA ALA A 9 26.09 22.36 28.36
C ALA A 9 25.12 21.19 28.12
N SER A 10 24.49 21.15 26.95
CA SER A 10 23.64 20.05 26.50
C SER A 10 24.50 18.79 26.42
N ALA A 11 24.51 17.98 27.49
CA ALA A 11 25.04 16.62 27.43
C ALA A 11 24.36 15.87 26.27
N ALA A 12 25.11 15.04 25.55
CA ALA A 12 24.54 14.21 24.49
C ALA A 12 23.38 13.36 25.07
N PRO A 13 22.29 13.15 24.31
CA PRO A 13 21.19 12.31 24.77
C PRO A 13 21.71 10.93 25.17
N THR A 14 21.41 10.51 26.39
CA THR A 14 21.69 9.17 26.92
C THR A 14 20.87 8.12 26.16
N GLU A 15 21.44 6.96 25.86
CA GLU A 15 20.86 5.90 25.01
C GLU A 15 19.52 5.38 25.54
N TRP A 16 19.27 5.46 26.85
CA TRP A 16 17.99 5.05 27.43
C TRP A 16 16.80 5.87 26.91
N GLN A 17 17.04 7.09 26.44
CA GLN A 17 16.01 7.94 25.83
C GLN A 17 15.55 7.43 24.46
N LEU A 18 16.25 6.42 23.91
CA LEU A 18 15.99 5.83 22.59
C LEU A 18 15.09 4.60 22.66
N VAL A 19 14.69 4.14 23.85
CA VAL A 19 13.84 2.95 24.02
C VAL A 19 12.52 3.14 23.26
N LEU A 20 12.25 2.25 22.30
CA LEU A 20 11.01 2.18 21.55
C LEU A 20 10.54 0.71 21.47
N PRO A 21 9.27 0.41 21.79
CA PRO A 21 8.25 1.30 22.35
C PRO A 21 8.65 1.82 23.73
N GLN A 22 8.28 3.08 24.02
CA GLN A 22 8.58 3.72 25.28
C GLN A 22 7.87 2.97 26.43
N PRO A 23 8.58 2.63 27.52
CA PRO A 23 7.96 1.94 28.64
C PRO A 23 6.86 2.78 29.28
N LYS A 24 5.75 2.15 29.66
CA LYS A 24 4.61 2.84 30.30
C LYS A 24 4.98 3.48 31.64
N GLN A 25 5.91 2.87 32.37
CA GLN A 25 6.46 3.42 33.60
C GLN A 25 7.98 3.26 33.57
N MET A 26 8.70 4.39 33.61
CA MET A 26 10.15 4.42 33.70
C MET A 26 10.60 5.60 34.56
N GLN A 27 11.46 5.35 35.54
CA GLN A 27 12.09 6.36 36.37
C GLN A 27 13.60 6.14 36.38
N VAL A 28 14.35 7.14 35.92
CA VAL A 28 15.82 7.13 35.89
C VAL A 28 16.35 7.85 37.12
N THR A 29 17.39 7.31 37.76
CA THR A 29 17.94 7.87 39.00
C THR A 29 19.09 8.86 38.77
N GLY A 30 19.71 8.82 37.59
CA GLY A 30 20.96 9.52 37.29
C GLY A 30 22.23 8.75 37.71
N GLU A 31 22.11 7.66 38.48
CA GLU A 31 23.22 6.76 38.78
C GLU A 31 23.53 5.84 37.59
N GLN A 32 24.80 5.47 37.44
CA GLN A 32 25.27 4.49 36.46
C GLN A 32 26.12 3.43 37.17
N TRP A 33 25.93 2.16 36.81
CA TRP A 33 26.72 1.04 37.34
C TRP A 33 27.69 0.51 36.29
N LEU A 34 28.93 0.21 36.71
CA LEU A 34 29.97 -0.33 35.83
C LEU A 34 29.67 -1.79 35.46
N VAL A 35 29.60 -2.07 34.16
CA VAL A 35 29.30 -3.40 33.61
C VAL A 35 30.54 -4.04 33.02
N ALA A 36 31.40 -3.27 32.35
CA ALA A 36 32.71 -3.69 31.88
C ALA A 36 33.63 -2.48 31.72
N ASP A 37 34.94 -2.72 31.65
CA ASP A 37 35.94 -1.72 31.27
C ASP A 37 37.09 -2.37 30.47
N ALA A 38 38.18 -1.63 30.23
CA ALA A 38 39.37 -2.12 29.53
C ALA A 38 40.01 -3.37 30.17
N SER A 39 39.80 -3.61 31.47
CA SER A 39 40.31 -4.79 32.18
C SER A 39 39.37 -6.00 32.09
N GLY A 40 38.21 -5.86 31.44
CA GLY A 40 37.27 -6.93 31.17
C GLY A 40 35.90 -6.77 31.86
N PRO A 41 35.08 -7.83 31.87
CA PRO A 41 33.75 -7.80 32.46
C PRO A 41 33.77 -7.51 33.97
N LYS A 42 32.88 -6.62 34.42
CA LYS A 42 32.60 -6.32 35.82
C LYS A 42 31.21 -6.79 36.26
N ALA A 43 30.39 -7.21 35.31
CA ALA A 43 29.09 -7.82 35.52
C ALA A 43 29.05 -9.25 34.99
N THR A 44 28.13 -10.05 35.52
CA THR A 44 27.84 -11.41 35.07
C THR A 44 26.34 -11.51 34.80
N LEU A 45 25.98 -12.04 33.64
CA LEU A 45 24.59 -12.37 33.30
C LEU A 45 24.22 -13.68 34.01
N VAL A 46 23.18 -13.64 34.83
CA VAL A 46 22.67 -14.81 35.56
C VAL A 46 21.32 -15.16 34.96
N ILE A 47 21.21 -16.35 34.38
CA ILE A 47 19.98 -16.84 33.78
C ILE A 47 19.43 -18.00 34.61
N GLU A 48 18.11 -18.06 34.74
CA GLU A 48 17.47 -19.23 35.36
C GLU A 48 17.68 -20.49 34.48
N THR A 49 17.97 -21.61 35.14
CA THR A 49 18.19 -22.91 34.47
C THR A 49 16.97 -23.28 33.61
N ARG A 50 17.19 -23.74 32.37
CA ARG A 50 16.14 -24.15 31.40
C ARG A 50 15.20 -23.03 30.88
N GLN A 51 15.48 -21.75 31.11
CA GLN A 51 14.70 -20.66 30.50
C GLN A 51 15.30 -20.18 29.16
N GLU A 52 14.84 -20.76 28.04
CA GLU A 52 15.34 -20.44 26.69
C GLU A 52 15.26 -18.94 26.34
N LYS A 53 14.17 -18.27 26.74
CA LYS A 53 14.00 -16.82 26.52
C LYS A 53 15.01 -15.97 27.29
N ALA A 54 15.47 -16.44 28.45
CA ALA A 54 16.52 -15.76 29.22
C ALA A 54 17.88 -15.93 28.53
N LYS A 55 18.14 -17.07 27.88
CA LYS A 55 19.34 -17.29 27.05
C LYS A 55 19.40 -16.32 25.89
N ILE A 56 18.31 -16.23 25.11
CA ILE A 56 18.19 -15.24 24.03
C ILE A 56 18.31 -13.80 24.57
N GLY A 57 17.74 -13.52 25.75
CA GLY A 57 17.90 -12.22 26.40
C GLY A 57 19.36 -11.90 26.74
N ALA A 58 20.13 -12.87 27.23
CA ALA A 58 21.55 -12.72 27.50
C ALA A 58 22.35 -12.50 26.21
N GLU A 59 21.99 -13.19 25.12
CA GLU A 59 22.56 -12.95 23.78
C GLU A 59 22.28 -11.52 23.31
N GLU A 60 21.06 -10.99 23.46
CA GLU A 60 20.74 -9.61 23.06
C GLU A 60 21.56 -8.57 23.85
N ILE A 61 21.81 -8.82 25.13
CA ILE A 61 22.68 -7.97 25.96
C ILE A 61 24.13 -8.02 25.46
N ASN A 62 24.66 -9.22 25.19
CA ASN A 62 26.01 -9.39 24.69
C ASN A 62 26.20 -8.84 23.26
N GLN A 63 25.19 -8.95 22.40
CA GLN A 63 25.18 -8.30 21.09
C GLN A 63 25.27 -6.77 21.23
N ARG A 64 24.58 -6.19 22.22
CA ARG A 64 24.70 -4.76 22.50
C ARG A 64 26.08 -4.38 23.03
N MET A 65 26.65 -5.18 23.94
CA MET A 65 28.03 -4.96 24.40
C MET A 65 29.01 -4.97 23.22
N ALA A 66 28.88 -5.93 22.31
CA ALA A 66 29.69 -5.99 21.09
C ALA A 66 29.49 -4.75 20.19
N ALA A 67 28.24 -4.29 20.00
CA ALA A 67 27.94 -3.08 19.23
C ALA A 67 28.56 -1.81 19.84
N LEU A 68 28.66 -1.74 21.17
CA LEU A 68 29.38 -0.67 21.88
C LEU A 68 30.92 -0.83 21.82
N GLY A 69 31.42 -1.97 21.36
CA GLY A 69 32.84 -2.32 21.34
C GLY A 69 33.38 -2.86 22.66
N GLY A 70 32.50 -3.37 23.53
CA GLY A 70 32.84 -3.96 24.82
C GLY A 70 32.98 -5.48 24.78
N PRO A 71 33.57 -6.08 25.83
CA PRO A 71 33.70 -7.51 25.95
C PRO A 71 32.33 -8.17 26.20
N ALA A 72 32.19 -9.43 25.78
CA ALA A 72 31.04 -10.24 26.15
C ALA A 72 31.04 -10.47 27.67
N LEU A 73 29.86 -10.36 28.28
CA LEU A 73 29.66 -10.65 29.69
C LEU A 73 29.53 -12.17 29.90
N PRO A 74 30.16 -12.74 30.94
CA PRO A 74 29.97 -14.14 31.30
C PRO A 74 28.50 -14.45 31.56
N VAL A 75 28.05 -15.63 31.14
CA VAL A 75 26.70 -16.14 31.40
C VAL A 75 26.79 -17.33 32.34
N VAL A 76 26.05 -17.31 33.44
CA VAL A 76 25.98 -18.38 34.43
C VAL A 76 24.53 -18.80 34.62
N GLU A 77 24.29 -20.10 34.66
CA GLU A 77 22.98 -20.65 35.05
C GLU A 77 22.88 -20.76 36.58
N ALA A 78 21.76 -20.31 37.13
CA ALA A 78 21.46 -20.39 38.56
C ALA A 78 20.03 -20.89 38.77
N GLY A 79 19.86 -21.90 39.62
CA GLY A 79 18.53 -22.41 39.99
C GLY A 79 17.92 -21.73 41.24
N ASP A 80 18.76 -21.12 42.08
CA ASP A 80 18.35 -20.49 43.32
C ASP A 80 19.31 -19.35 43.73
N ALA A 81 18.91 -18.61 44.77
CA ALA A 81 19.63 -17.44 45.25
C ALA A 81 21.01 -17.73 45.87
N SER A 82 21.31 -18.97 46.29
CA SER A 82 22.63 -19.32 46.85
C SER A 82 23.74 -19.28 45.79
N ALA A 83 23.38 -19.52 44.52
CA ALA A 83 24.33 -19.43 43.41
C ALA A 83 24.87 -18.00 43.22
N LEU A 84 24.12 -16.97 43.61
CA LEU A 84 24.54 -15.57 43.50
C LEU A 84 25.77 -15.26 44.36
N GLU A 85 26.00 -15.97 45.46
CA GLU A 85 27.17 -15.76 46.32
C GLU A 85 28.50 -16.07 45.61
N LYS A 86 28.45 -16.99 44.63
CA LYS A 86 29.61 -17.43 43.83
C LYS A 86 29.80 -16.61 42.56
N VAL A 87 28.81 -15.82 42.15
CA VAL A 87 28.89 -14.95 40.97
C VAL A 87 29.90 -13.85 41.23
N GLN A 88 30.81 -13.59 40.30
CA GLN A 88 31.76 -12.47 40.37
C GLN A 88 31.15 -11.18 39.80
N GLY A 89 31.49 -10.03 40.37
CA GLY A 89 31.10 -8.71 39.84
C GLY A 89 29.67 -8.28 40.16
N LEU A 90 29.00 -7.58 39.26
CA LEU A 90 27.59 -7.19 39.37
C LEU A 90 26.68 -8.29 38.76
N PRO A 91 25.80 -8.95 39.51
CA PRO A 91 24.81 -9.86 38.94
C PRO A 91 23.73 -9.10 38.16
N ILE A 92 23.51 -9.48 36.91
CA ILE A 92 22.38 -9.06 36.09
C ILE A 92 21.50 -10.30 35.90
N VAL A 93 20.41 -10.41 36.66
CA VAL A 93 19.55 -11.60 36.74
C VAL A 93 18.41 -11.50 35.74
N LEU A 94 18.30 -12.47 34.83
CA LEU A 94 17.18 -12.64 33.90
C LEU A 94 16.34 -13.83 34.37
N ALA A 95 15.13 -13.56 34.87
CA ALA A 95 14.28 -14.60 35.45
C ALA A 95 12.79 -14.32 35.30
N THR A 96 11.98 -15.37 35.37
CA THR A 96 10.51 -15.29 35.31
C THR A 96 9.92 -15.48 36.71
N CYS A 97 9.01 -14.60 37.15
CA CYS A 97 8.61 -14.45 38.56
C CYS A 97 8.14 -15.75 39.24
N ASP A 98 7.33 -16.57 38.57
CA ASP A 98 6.71 -17.76 39.20
C ASP A 98 7.48 -19.06 38.93
N ALA A 99 8.34 -19.06 37.92
CA ALA A 99 9.07 -20.23 37.43
C ALA A 99 10.53 -20.29 37.91
N SER A 100 10.92 -19.43 38.87
CA SER A 100 12.30 -19.27 39.33
C SER A 100 12.33 -19.06 40.83
N GLU A 101 12.93 -20.01 41.57
CA GLU A 101 13.16 -19.85 43.02
C GLU A 101 14.14 -18.70 43.30
N LEU A 102 15.10 -18.48 42.39
CA LEU A 102 15.96 -17.31 42.37
C LEU A 102 15.14 -16.00 42.31
N ALA A 103 14.18 -15.88 41.38
CA ALA A 103 13.34 -14.70 41.27
C ALA A 103 12.49 -14.50 42.53
N LYS A 104 11.83 -15.55 43.04
CA LYS A 104 10.98 -15.47 44.24
C LYS A 104 11.74 -14.92 45.45
N ALA A 105 12.96 -15.41 45.68
CA ALA A 105 13.80 -14.93 46.77
C ALA A 105 14.13 -13.43 46.63
N ILE A 106 14.54 -12.99 45.44
CA ILE A 106 14.88 -11.58 45.18
C ILE A 106 13.64 -10.69 45.29
N LEU A 107 12.51 -11.10 44.68
CA LEU A 107 11.26 -10.33 44.70
C LEU A 107 10.75 -10.12 46.12
N ALA A 108 10.78 -11.18 46.95
CA ALA A 108 10.33 -11.13 48.34
C ALA A 108 11.20 -10.22 49.22
N GLU A 109 12.52 -10.33 49.13
CA GLU A 109 13.44 -9.53 49.96
C GLU A 109 13.47 -8.06 49.50
N CYS A 110 13.50 -7.82 48.19
CA CYS A 110 13.62 -6.47 47.64
C CYS A 110 12.28 -5.73 47.47
N GLY A 111 11.14 -6.36 47.83
CA GLY A 111 9.81 -5.77 47.73
C GLY A 111 9.37 -5.44 46.30
N VAL A 112 9.87 -6.18 45.30
CA VAL A 112 9.55 -5.95 43.89
C VAL A 112 8.30 -6.73 43.50
N GLN A 113 7.28 -6.03 43.00
CA GLN A 113 5.98 -6.63 42.67
C GLN A 113 5.91 -7.06 41.21
N VAL A 114 5.97 -8.36 40.95
CA VAL A 114 5.73 -8.98 39.63
C VAL A 114 5.07 -10.33 39.84
N THR A 115 4.02 -10.60 39.07
CA THR A 115 3.30 -11.88 39.05
C THR A 115 2.86 -12.18 37.61
N ALA A 116 2.42 -13.41 37.33
CA ALA A 116 1.79 -13.74 36.05
C ALA A 116 0.59 -12.84 35.67
N LYS A 117 -0.07 -12.19 36.64
CA LYS A 117 -1.23 -11.31 36.41
C LYS A 117 -0.89 -9.82 36.34
N ASP A 118 0.25 -9.42 36.92
CA ASP A 118 0.61 -8.01 37.03
C ASP A 118 2.15 -7.84 36.94
N PRO A 119 2.70 -7.24 35.88
CA PRO A 119 2.00 -6.51 34.80
C PRO A 119 1.21 -7.36 33.79
N GLY A 120 1.25 -8.70 33.92
CA GLY A 120 0.45 -9.62 33.12
C GLY A 120 1.17 -10.14 31.88
N ILE A 121 0.44 -10.71 30.93
CA ILE A 121 0.97 -11.31 29.69
C ILE A 121 1.97 -10.35 29.01
N GLN A 122 3.16 -10.85 28.71
CA GLN A 122 4.33 -10.13 28.16
C GLN A 122 4.83 -8.95 29.00
N GLY A 123 4.32 -8.77 30.22
CA GLY A 123 4.69 -7.71 31.13
C GLY A 123 5.96 -8.02 31.91
N TYR A 124 6.71 -7.00 32.29
CA TYR A 124 7.99 -7.16 32.98
C TYR A 124 8.39 -5.95 33.82
N VAL A 125 9.45 -6.13 34.61
CA VAL A 125 10.16 -5.05 35.31
C VAL A 125 11.66 -5.10 35.07
N VAL A 126 12.27 -3.92 35.14
CA VAL A 126 13.73 -3.75 35.32
C VAL A 126 13.93 -3.01 36.64
N ARG A 127 14.73 -3.57 37.54
CA ARG A 127 15.02 -2.99 38.86
C ARG A 127 16.50 -3.12 39.17
N PHE A 128 17.05 -2.09 39.80
CA PHE A 128 18.39 -2.10 40.37
C PHE A 128 18.20 -2.07 41.88
N VAL A 129 18.58 -3.15 42.56
CA VAL A 129 18.26 -3.40 43.98
C VAL A 129 19.48 -3.85 44.74
N THR A 130 19.35 -3.87 46.07
CA THR A 130 20.29 -4.51 46.97
C THR A 130 19.65 -5.80 47.48
N PHE A 131 20.28 -6.93 47.20
CA PHE A 131 19.86 -8.26 47.65
C PHE A 131 21.00 -8.87 48.48
N ARG A 132 20.73 -9.27 49.73
CA ARG A 132 21.71 -9.75 50.71
C ARG A 132 22.90 -8.81 50.88
N GLY A 133 22.63 -7.50 50.88
CA GLY A 133 23.67 -6.45 51.00
C GLY A 133 24.49 -6.21 49.72
N ARG A 134 24.18 -6.87 48.60
CA ARG A 134 24.90 -6.74 47.32
C ARG A 134 24.06 -6.06 46.25
N LYS A 135 24.67 -5.17 45.46
CA LYS A 135 24.06 -4.57 44.26
C LYS A 135 23.73 -5.64 43.21
N LEU A 136 22.53 -5.56 42.63
CA LEU A 136 22.02 -6.49 41.62
C LEU A 136 21.05 -5.77 40.66
N ALA A 137 21.12 -6.10 39.36
CA ALA A 137 20.12 -5.70 38.39
C ALA A 137 19.18 -6.88 38.11
N LEU A 138 17.88 -6.70 38.34
CA LEU A 138 16.83 -7.69 38.11
C LEU A 138 16.04 -7.35 36.84
N LEU A 139 16.04 -8.28 35.88
CA LEU A 139 15.25 -8.28 34.66
C LEU A 139 14.20 -9.38 34.80
N CYS A 140 13.02 -9.03 35.34
CA CYS A 140 12.01 -10.00 35.73
C CYS A 140 10.74 -9.90 34.88
N GLY A 141 10.41 -10.97 34.16
CA GLY A 141 9.16 -11.10 33.42
C GLY A 141 8.04 -11.76 34.22
N SER A 142 6.80 -11.39 33.89
CA SER A 142 5.58 -12.10 34.34
C SER A 142 5.50 -13.50 33.73
N GLU A 143 6.11 -13.68 32.55
CA GLU A 143 6.27 -14.93 31.82
C GLU A 143 7.58 -14.88 30.99
N PRO A 144 8.05 -15.98 30.38
CA PRO A 144 9.32 -16.00 29.65
C PRO A 144 9.45 -14.93 28.56
N GLN A 145 8.37 -14.59 27.86
CA GLN A 145 8.41 -13.52 26.86
C GLN A 145 8.62 -12.12 27.49
N GLY A 146 8.05 -11.87 28.67
CA GLY A 146 8.31 -10.65 29.44
C GLY A 146 9.78 -10.53 29.85
N THR A 147 10.41 -11.63 30.25
CA THR A 147 11.85 -11.69 30.59
C THR A 147 12.71 -11.30 29.40
N LEU A 148 12.38 -11.80 28.20
CA LEU A 148 13.07 -11.40 26.96
C LEU A 148 12.88 -9.90 26.67
N TYR A 149 11.68 -9.35 26.85
CA TYR A 149 11.42 -7.91 26.67
C TYR A 149 12.12 -7.03 27.72
N ALA A 150 12.33 -7.54 28.94
CA ALA A 150 13.16 -6.88 29.94
C ALA A 150 14.61 -6.75 29.47
N ALA A 151 15.19 -7.82 28.90
CA ALA A 151 16.53 -7.78 28.31
C ALA A 151 16.61 -6.83 27.10
N VAL A 152 15.60 -6.87 26.21
CA VAL A 152 15.49 -5.91 25.08
C VAL A 152 15.37 -4.47 25.57
N THR A 153 14.83 -4.21 26.75
CA THR A 153 14.82 -2.85 27.33
C THR A 153 16.17 -2.51 27.94
N PHE A 154 16.75 -3.44 28.69
CA PHE A 154 18.04 -3.28 29.35
C PHE A 154 19.17 -2.98 28.37
N ARG A 155 19.13 -3.53 27.14
CA ARG A 155 20.09 -3.19 26.08
C ARG A 155 20.26 -1.67 25.87
N TRP A 156 19.17 -0.92 25.99
CA TRP A 156 19.15 0.52 25.75
C TRP A 156 19.59 1.31 26.97
N LEU A 157 19.69 0.66 28.13
CA LEU A 157 20.29 1.23 29.33
C LEU A 157 21.82 1.10 29.32
N LEU A 158 22.38 0.31 28.38
CA LEU A 158 23.82 0.13 28.22
C LEU A 158 24.40 1.21 27.32
N GLU A 159 25.43 1.86 27.84
CA GLU A 159 26.11 3.00 27.25
C GLU A 159 27.64 2.80 27.33
N ARG A 160 28.36 3.52 26.48
CA ARG A 160 29.82 3.58 26.51
C ARG A 160 30.28 4.99 26.81
N GLU A 161 31.17 5.12 27.78
CA GLU A 161 31.88 6.35 28.11
C GLU A 161 33.38 6.06 28.14
N GLY A 162 34.09 6.48 27.09
CA GLY A 162 35.51 6.16 26.92
C GLY A 162 35.76 4.66 26.82
N ASP A 163 36.46 4.09 27.80
CA ASP A 163 36.75 2.67 27.96
C ASP A 163 35.78 1.95 28.91
N LYS A 164 34.83 2.66 29.52
CA LYS A 164 33.83 2.12 30.45
C LYS A 164 32.52 1.81 29.74
N PHE A 165 31.91 0.71 30.16
CA PHE A 165 30.59 0.29 29.73
C PHE A 165 29.67 0.32 30.95
N LEU A 166 28.62 1.13 30.87
CA LEU A 166 27.80 1.51 32.00
C LEU A 166 26.34 1.11 31.77
N ALA A 167 25.66 0.70 32.84
CA ALA A 167 24.22 0.53 32.87
C ALA A 167 23.57 1.70 33.61
N THR A 168 22.64 2.39 32.95
CA THR A 168 21.83 3.44 33.56
C THR A 168 20.87 2.84 34.59
N VAL A 169 20.96 3.30 35.83
CA VAL A 169 20.14 2.81 36.96
C VAL A 169 18.75 3.39 36.88
N CYS A 170 17.75 2.52 36.74
CA CYS A 170 16.35 2.92 36.59
C CYS A 170 15.36 1.90 37.18
N SER A 171 14.11 2.32 37.30
CA SER A 171 12.96 1.47 37.59
C SER A 171 12.04 1.45 36.38
N VAL A 172 11.84 0.30 35.74
CA VAL A 172 10.91 0.11 34.62
C VAL A 172 9.80 -0.85 34.99
N ARG A 173 8.55 -0.52 34.70
CA ARG A 173 7.42 -1.46 34.71
C ARG A 173 6.66 -1.28 33.39
N ASP A 174 6.52 -2.34 32.62
CA ASP A 174 6.02 -2.20 31.25
C ASP A 174 5.23 -3.43 30.78
N TRP A 175 4.29 -3.20 29.87
CA TRP A 175 3.41 -4.23 29.29
C TRP A 175 2.70 -3.69 28.03
N PRO A 176 2.45 -4.53 27.03
CA PRO A 176 1.73 -4.14 25.83
C PRO A 176 0.21 -4.13 26.04
N ASP A 177 -0.49 -3.25 25.32
CA ASP A 177 -1.95 -3.29 25.17
C ASP A 177 -2.37 -4.45 24.26
N PHE A 178 -1.95 -4.46 23.00
CA PHE A 178 -2.14 -5.61 22.11
C PHE A 178 -1.06 -6.66 22.34
N LYS A 179 -1.43 -7.86 22.80
CA LYS A 179 -0.48 -8.95 23.06
C LYS A 179 0.06 -9.57 21.79
N TRP A 180 -0.69 -9.49 20.69
CA TRP A 180 -0.23 -9.86 19.36
C TRP A 180 -0.24 -8.61 18.48
N ARG A 181 0.94 -8.20 18.02
CA ARG A 181 1.13 -6.96 17.25
C ARG A 181 2.23 -7.18 16.22
N GLY A 182 1.91 -6.86 14.98
CA GLY A 182 2.77 -7.22 13.86
C GLY A 182 2.76 -6.21 12.75
N THR A 183 3.83 -6.23 11.97
CA THR A 183 3.98 -5.43 10.74
C THR A 183 4.11 -6.40 9.58
N SER A 184 3.18 -6.37 8.64
CA SER A 184 3.22 -7.27 7.48
C SER A 184 4.22 -6.82 6.43
N CYS A 185 4.39 -7.74 5.48
CA CYS A 185 5.06 -7.61 4.20
C CYS A 185 6.51 -8.06 4.24
N LEU A 186 6.72 -9.30 4.69
CA LEU A 186 7.98 -9.99 4.48
C LEU A 186 8.33 -10.06 2.98
N HIS A 187 7.33 -10.13 2.10
CA HIS A 187 7.50 -10.03 0.66
C HIS A 187 8.32 -8.80 0.22
N GLN A 188 7.98 -7.61 0.71
CA GLN A 188 8.72 -6.38 0.42
C GLN A 188 10.16 -6.46 0.93
N MET A 189 10.38 -7.08 2.09
CA MET A 189 11.72 -7.29 2.64
C MET A 189 12.55 -8.26 1.79
N ARG A 190 11.92 -9.31 1.24
CA ARG A 190 12.57 -10.25 0.31
C ARG A 190 13.03 -9.60 -0.99
N ARG A 191 12.33 -8.55 -1.42
CA ARG A 191 12.68 -7.75 -2.59
C ARG A 191 13.74 -6.67 -2.31
N SER A 192 14.26 -6.61 -1.10
CA SER A 192 15.27 -5.65 -0.67
C SER A 192 16.56 -6.37 -0.23
N TYR A 193 17.71 -5.73 -0.35
CA TYR A 193 18.93 -6.27 0.27
C TYR A 193 18.84 -6.24 1.81
N PRO A 194 19.48 -7.17 2.53
CA PRO A 194 20.42 -8.20 2.05
C PRO A 194 19.77 -9.50 1.56
N VAL A 195 18.44 -9.55 1.39
CA VAL A 195 17.69 -10.75 0.99
C VAL A 195 17.59 -10.89 -0.52
N TYR A 196 17.54 -9.79 -1.25
CA TYR A 196 17.40 -9.79 -2.70
C TYR A 196 18.42 -10.71 -3.40
N GLY A 197 17.92 -11.55 -4.31
CA GLY A 197 18.73 -12.50 -5.08
C GLY A 197 19.14 -13.76 -4.31
N LYS A 198 18.78 -13.89 -3.03
CA LYS A 198 18.99 -15.11 -2.24
C LYS A 198 17.76 -16.00 -2.27
N GLU A 199 17.99 -17.30 -2.16
CA GLU A 199 16.95 -18.32 -2.10
C GLU A 199 17.22 -19.30 -0.95
N GLY A 200 16.22 -20.12 -0.62
CA GLY A 200 16.35 -21.17 0.39
C GLY A 200 16.88 -20.68 1.74
N GLU A 201 17.82 -21.44 2.30
CA GLU A 201 18.47 -21.18 3.59
C GLU A 201 19.20 -19.82 3.64
N GLU A 202 19.82 -19.37 2.54
CA GLU A 202 20.48 -18.06 2.53
C GLU A 202 19.50 -16.90 2.68
N ALA A 203 18.31 -17.03 2.08
CA ALA A 203 17.24 -16.06 2.25
C ALA A 203 16.69 -16.09 3.67
N ALA A 204 16.48 -17.28 4.25
CA ALA A 204 16.05 -17.45 5.63
C ALA A 204 17.02 -16.77 6.61
N LYS A 205 18.33 -17.04 6.49
CA LYS A 205 19.38 -16.41 7.29
C LYS A 205 19.42 -14.90 7.13
N ALA A 206 19.29 -14.38 5.91
CA ALA A 206 19.25 -12.93 5.69
C ALA A 206 18.04 -12.27 6.38
N LEU A 207 16.90 -12.95 6.42
CA LEU A 207 15.67 -12.47 7.06
C LEU A 207 15.71 -12.52 8.60
N GLN A 208 16.62 -13.29 9.21
CA GLN A 208 16.77 -13.30 10.68
C GLN A 208 17.07 -11.91 11.25
N SER A 209 17.83 -11.09 10.52
CA SER A 209 18.08 -9.68 10.90
C SER A 209 16.80 -8.84 11.01
N HIS A 210 15.79 -9.15 10.21
CA HIS A 210 14.47 -8.52 10.30
C HIS A 210 13.71 -9.01 11.52
N VAL A 211 13.78 -10.31 11.83
CA VAL A 211 13.20 -10.89 13.05
C VAL A 211 13.81 -10.27 14.30
N ASP A 212 15.12 -10.05 14.32
CA ASP A 212 15.81 -9.39 15.44
C ASP A 212 15.40 -7.92 15.55
N TRP A 213 15.26 -7.21 14.43
CA TRP A 213 14.70 -5.85 14.43
C TRP A 213 13.27 -5.82 14.98
N MET A 214 12.41 -6.77 14.58
CA MET A 214 11.05 -6.90 15.11
C MET A 214 11.08 -7.15 16.62
N LEU A 215 11.93 -8.06 17.11
CA LEU A 215 12.11 -8.33 18.54
C LEU A 215 12.53 -7.08 19.30
N ARG A 216 13.45 -6.28 18.75
CA ARG A 216 13.95 -5.04 19.37
C ARG A 216 12.90 -3.95 19.42
N CYS A 217 11.98 -3.94 18.47
CA CYS A 217 10.76 -3.14 18.52
C CYS A 217 9.68 -3.81 19.38
N LYS A 218 9.90 -5.00 19.95
CA LYS A 218 8.90 -5.81 20.63
C LYS A 218 7.65 -6.07 19.75
N LEU A 219 7.81 -6.29 18.46
CA LEU A 219 6.77 -6.84 17.57
C LEU A 219 6.81 -8.37 17.65
N ASN A 220 5.67 -9.04 17.47
CA ASN A 220 5.55 -10.49 17.65
C ASN A 220 4.57 -11.19 16.70
N PHE A 221 4.22 -10.53 15.59
CA PHE A 221 3.36 -11.09 14.56
C PHE A 221 3.92 -10.71 13.18
N MET A 222 4.21 -11.70 12.34
CA MET A 222 4.87 -11.59 11.05
C MET A 222 3.98 -12.20 9.97
N GLY A 223 3.93 -11.63 8.77
CA GLY A 223 3.08 -12.16 7.71
C GLY A 223 3.37 -11.63 6.32
N ASP A 224 2.54 -12.07 5.38
CA ASP A 224 2.53 -11.64 3.98
C ASP A 224 3.86 -11.96 3.27
N TYR A 225 4.16 -13.26 3.16
CA TYR A 225 5.38 -13.79 2.52
C TYR A 225 5.29 -13.67 1.00
N PHE A 226 4.06 -13.62 0.46
CA PHE A 226 3.75 -13.68 -0.97
C PHE A 226 2.84 -12.55 -1.49
N PHE A 227 2.72 -11.43 -0.77
CA PHE A 227 1.97 -10.23 -1.20
C PHE A 227 0.48 -10.50 -1.45
N GLY A 228 -0.19 -11.17 -0.51
CA GLY A 228 -1.61 -11.54 -0.64
C GLY A 228 -1.88 -12.61 -1.70
N GLY A 229 -0.85 -13.38 -2.11
CA GLY A 229 -1.05 -14.54 -2.96
C GLY A 229 -1.93 -15.58 -2.28
N GLU A 230 -3.11 -15.84 -2.83
CA GLU A 230 -4.09 -16.78 -2.27
C GLU A 230 -3.88 -18.24 -2.71
N THR A 231 -2.87 -18.47 -3.56
CA THR A 231 -2.45 -19.80 -3.99
C THR A 231 -1.55 -20.43 -2.93
N VAL A 232 -1.81 -21.69 -2.56
CA VAL A 232 -0.86 -22.43 -1.70
C VAL A 232 0.45 -22.58 -2.47
N PRO A 233 1.58 -22.09 -1.93
CA PRO A 233 2.87 -22.31 -2.55
C PRO A 233 3.21 -23.80 -2.61
N PRO A 234 4.03 -24.23 -3.58
CA PRO A 234 4.54 -25.60 -3.61
C PRO A 234 5.23 -26.00 -2.29
N LEU A 235 5.07 -27.26 -1.88
CA LEU A 235 5.51 -27.74 -0.57
C LEU A 235 7.02 -27.61 -0.36
N GLU A 236 7.82 -27.69 -1.42
CA GLU A 236 9.27 -27.47 -1.42
C GLU A 236 9.65 -26.06 -0.93
N MET A 237 8.78 -25.06 -1.11
CA MET A 237 9.01 -23.71 -0.60
C MET A 237 8.85 -23.61 0.92
N ALA A 238 8.28 -24.63 1.58
CA ALA A 238 8.06 -24.59 3.02
C ALA A 238 9.37 -24.65 3.83
N ALA A 239 10.45 -25.23 3.29
CA ALA A 239 11.67 -25.50 4.05
C ALA A 239 12.33 -24.23 4.60
N TRP A 240 12.55 -23.22 3.75
CA TRP A 240 13.17 -21.96 4.19
C TRP A 240 12.26 -21.16 5.12
N MET A 241 10.93 -21.25 4.92
CA MET A 241 9.95 -20.63 5.81
C MET A 241 9.99 -21.28 7.18
N LYS A 242 10.11 -22.62 7.24
CA LYS A 242 10.22 -23.37 8.50
C LYS A 242 11.42 -22.95 9.31
N GLU A 243 12.59 -22.80 8.67
CA GLU A 243 13.81 -22.34 9.33
C GLU A 243 13.63 -20.93 9.91
N LEU A 244 13.12 -19.99 9.11
CA LEU A 244 12.87 -18.63 9.57
C LEU A 244 11.81 -18.59 10.70
N ASN A 245 10.73 -19.35 10.55
CA ASN A 245 9.63 -19.38 11.52
C ASN A 245 10.04 -20.06 12.84
N ALA A 246 10.93 -21.05 12.81
CA ALA A 246 11.52 -21.61 14.02
C ALA A 246 12.37 -20.56 14.77
N TYR A 247 13.20 -19.81 14.04
CA TYR A 247 13.99 -18.70 14.61
C TYR A 247 13.11 -17.59 15.19
N ALA A 248 12.03 -17.23 14.49
CA ALA A 248 11.04 -16.25 14.93
C ALA A 248 10.26 -16.73 16.17
N LEU A 249 9.82 -17.99 16.19
CA LEU A 249 9.07 -18.58 17.29
C LEU A 249 9.90 -18.63 18.57
N ALA A 250 11.19 -18.98 18.47
CA ALA A 250 12.13 -18.91 19.59
C ALA A 250 12.21 -17.50 20.21
N ARG A 251 11.96 -16.44 19.43
CA ARG A 251 11.89 -15.03 19.87
C ARG A 251 10.47 -14.55 20.20
N GLY A 252 9.48 -15.42 20.02
CA GLY A 252 8.07 -15.20 20.39
C GLY A 252 7.26 -14.56 19.29
N ILE A 253 7.80 -14.55 18.07
CA ILE A 253 7.19 -13.99 16.88
C ILE A 253 6.54 -15.14 16.12
N ILE A 254 5.26 -15.02 15.81
CA ILE A 254 4.54 -16.02 15.01
C ILE A 254 4.36 -15.55 13.57
N GLY A 255 4.43 -16.50 12.63
CA GLY A 255 4.16 -16.29 11.21
C GLY A 255 2.70 -16.59 10.85
N GLU A 256 2.12 -15.75 9.98
CA GLU A 256 0.82 -15.93 9.35
C GLU A 256 0.89 -15.86 7.82
N GLU A 257 -0.13 -16.38 7.15
CA GLU A 257 -0.33 -16.19 5.71
C GLU A 257 -1.84 -16.20 5.37
N TYR A 258 -2.17 -15.66 4.20
CA TYR A 258 -3.53 -15.65 3.65
C TYR A 258 -3.79 -16.89 2.81
N GLN A 259 -5.01 -17.43 2.89
CA GLN A 259 -5.49 -18.47 1.97
C GLN A 259 -6.95 -18.23 1.59
N SER A 260 -7.25 -18.42 0.32
CA SER A 260 -8.63 -18.42 -0.16
C SER A 260 -9.35 -19.73 0.18
N THR A 261 -10.66 -19.67 0.36
CA THR A 261 -11.54 -20.86 0.50
C THR A 261 -11.88 -21.51 -0.85
N ASN A 262 -11.28 -21.07 -1.96
CA ASN A 262 -11.47 -21.64 -3.29
C ASN A 262 -11.17 -23.15 -3.33
N VAL A 263 -11.89 -23.89 -4.18
CA VAL A 263 -11.73 -25.34 -4.34
C VAL A 263 -10.87 -25.73 -5.56
N GLY A 264 -10.61 -24.78 -6.47
CA GLY A 264 -9.80 -25.03 -7.65
C GLY A 264 -9.29 -23.77 -8.36
N TYR A 265 -8.47 -23.99 -9.38
CA TYR A 265 -7.85 -22.94 -10.21
C TYR A 265 -7.98 -23.21 -11.71
N ASP A 266 -7.99 -22.17 -12.52
CA ASP A 266 -8.05 -22.28 -13.98
C ASP A 266 -6.91 -23.13 -14.55
N GLY A 267 -5.69 -22.90 -14.09
CA GLY A 267 -4.50 -23.60 -14.58
C GLY A 267 -4.46 -25.10 -14.27
N ARG A 268 -5.33 -25.59 -13.39
CA ARG A 268 -5.36 -27.00 -12.95
C ARG A 268 -6.68 -27.70 -13.25
N ASP A 269 -7.80 -27.00 -13.08
CA ASP A 269 -9.11 -27.62 -12.88
C ASP A 269 -10.14 -27.24 -13.97
N LYS A 270 -9.87 -26.23 -14.82
CA LYS A 270 -10.83 -25.71 -15.82
C LYS A 270 -11.39 -26.75 -16.80
N GLY A 271 -10.56 -27.73 -17.18
CA GLY A 271 -10.96 -28.81 -18.09
C GLY A 271 -11.79 -29.92 -17.43
N ASN A 272 -11.95 -29.89 -16.10
CA ASN A 272 -12.68 -30.91 -15.37
C ASN A 272 -14.18 -30.55 -15.27
N PRO A 273 -15.09 -31.41 -15.78
CA PRO A 273 -16.54 -31.15 -15.76
C PRO A 273 -17.13 -30.85 -14.38
N ARG A 274 -16.50 -31.33 -13.31
CA ARG A 274 -16.92 -31.08 -11.91
C ARG A 274 -16.90 -29.58 -11.57
N PHE A 275 -15.97 -28.82 -12.14
CA PHE A 275 -15.80 -27.39 -11.88
C PHE A 275 -16.63 -26.50 -12.82
N ALA A 276 -17.11 -27.03 -13.95
CA ALA A 276 -17.79 -26.27 -15.00
C ALA A 276 -19.08 -25.56 -14.54
N LYS A 277 -19.71 -26.05 -13.46
CA LYS A 277 -20.95 -25.49 -12.88
C LYS A 277 -20.73 -24.76 -11.55
N MET A 278 -19.49 -24.66 -11.09
CA MET A 278 -19.16 -23.94 -9.87
C MET A 278 -19.12 -22.44 -10.13
N GLN A 279 -19.24 -21.65 -9.06
CA GLN A 279 -19.00 -20.22 -9.17
C GLN A 279 -17.52 -20.02 -9.55
N HIS A 280 -17.29 -19.18 -10.56
CA HIS A 280 -15.97 -18.92 -11.12
C HIS A 280 -15.69 -17.42 -11.06
N LEU A 281 -14.64 -17.03 -10.34
CA LEU A 281 -14.21 -15.64 -10.28
C LEU A 281 -12.70 -15.54 -10.54
N GLY A 282 -12.33 -14.77 -11.55
CA GLY A 282 -10.95 -14.65 -11.99
C GLY A 282 -10.43 -16.02 -12.43
N ASP A 283 -9.41 -16.52 -11.76
CA ASP A 283 -8.78 -17.81 -11.99
C ASP A 283 -9.20 -18.88 -10.96
N LYS A 284 -10.23 -18.66 -10.14
CA LYS A 284 -10.61 -19.51 -9.00
C LYS A 284 -12.03 -20.03 -9.08
N PHE A 285 -12.21 -21.28 -8.64
CA PHE A 285 -13.52 -21.92 -8.49
C PHE A 285 -13.93 -22.02 -7.03
N PHE A 286 -15.22 -21.80 -6.74
CA PHE A 286 -15.77 -21.84 -5.39
C PHE A 286 -17.02 -22.75 -5.32
N SER A 287 -17.14 -23.47 -4.20
CA SER A 287 -18.34 -24.25 -3.86
C SER A 287 -18.50 -24.26 -2.34
N TRP A 288 -19.75 -24.25 -1.87
CA TRP A 288 -20.09 -24.48 -0.46
C TRP A 288 -20.56 -25.92 -0.20
N SER A 289 -20.82 -26.70 -1.24
CA SER A 289 -21.50 -28.01 -1.12
C SER A 289 -20.62 -29.20 -1.50
N ASP A 290 -19.50 -28.96 -2.17
CA ASP A 290 -18.56 -30.03 -2.55
C ASP A 290 -17.55 -30.31 -1.41
N ASP A 291 -17.99 -31.09 -0.43
CA ASP A 291 -17.21 -31.41 0.78
C ASP A 291 -15.87 -32.11 0.48
N GLU A 292 -15.80 -32.88 -0.60
CA GLU A 292 -14.57 -33.59 -0.99
C GLU A 292 -13.51 -32.59 -1.48
N LEU A 293 -13.89 -31.67 -2.36
CA LEU A 293 -12.96 -30.65 -2.86
C LEU A 293 -12.59 -29.65 -1.77
N LEU A 294 -13.54 -29.25 -0.93
CA LEU A 294 -13.29 -28.40 0.25
C LEU A 294 -12.28 -29.05 1.19
N ARG A 295 -12.50 -30.32 1.58
CA ARG A 295 -11.56 -31.04 2.45
C ARG A 295 -10.21 -31.28 1.77
N LYS A 296 -10.18 -31.52 0.46
CA LYS A 296 -8.92 -31.63 -0.29
C LYS A 296 -8.11 -30.34 -0.18
N ARG A 297 -8.74 -29.19 -0.48
CA ARG A 297 -8.10 -27.88 -0.38
C ARG A 297 -7.63 -27.58 1.05
N ALA A 298 -8.50 -27.82 2.03
CA ALA A 298 -8.19 -27.60 3.44
C ALA A 298 -6.99 -28.44 3.91
N ARG A 299 -6.86 -29.69 3.44
CA ARG A 299 -5.68 -30.53 3.70
C ARG A 299 -4.42 -29.98 3.05
N GLU A 300 -4.47 -29.56 1.79
CA GLU A 300 -3.32 -28.93 1.09
C GLU A 300 -2.81 -27.70 1.87
N VAL A 301 -3.73 -26.84 2.32
CA VAL A 301 -3.41 -25.67 3.16
C VAL A 301 -2.80 -26.12 4.49
N GLY A 302 -3.46 -27.02 5.22
CA GLY A 302 -2.97 -27.51 6.52
C GLY A 302 -1.58 -28.17 6.43
N GLU A 303 -1.31 -28.90 5.35
CA GLU A 303 -0.01 -29.52 5.06
C GLU A 303 1.08 -28.49 4.86
N PHE A 304 0.84 -27.50 4.01
CA PHE A 304 1.81 -26.42 3.77
C PHE A 304 2.10 -25.64 5.05
N TYR A 305 1.06 -25.28 5.82
CA TYR A 305 1.22 -24.51 7.05
C TYR A 305 2.05 -25.24 8.11
N ALA A 306 1.78 -26.53 8.30
CA ALA A 306 2.56 -27.37 9.21
C ALA A 306 4.01 -27.51 8.72
N ALA A 307 4.22 -27.73 7.42
CA ALA A 307 5.54 -27.85 6.83
C ALA A 307 6.35 -26.54 6.94
N ALA A 308 5.70 -25.39 6.76
CA ALA A 308 6.32 -24.06 6.82
C ALA A 308 6.47 -23.51 8.25
N GLY A 309 5.93 -24.19 9.27
CA GLY A 309 5.97 -23.73 10.66
C GLY A 309 5.10 -22.50 10.93
N LEU A 310 4.08 -22.23 10.11
CA LEU A 310 3.14 -21.13 10.30
C LEU A 310 2.20 -21.41 11.49
N GLN A 311 1.88 -20.39 12.27
CA GLN A 311 1.09 -20.52 13.50
C GLN A 311 -0.24 -19.77 13.45
N CYS A 312 -0.54 -19.08 12.35
CA CYS A 312 -1.80 -18.37 12.16
C CYS A 312 -2.27 -18.47 10.70
N LEU A 313 -3.43 -19.07 10.49
CA LEU A 313 -4.09 -19.22 9.19
C LEU A 313 -5.18 -18.16 9.05
N VAL A 314 -5.08 -17.33 8.00
CA VAL A 314 -6.11 -16.34 7.69
C VAL A 314 -6.92 -16.80 6.48
N LEU A 315 -8.18 -17.18 6.73
CA LEU A 315 -9.09 -17.68 5.71
C LEU A 315 -9.90 -16.54 5.12
N HIS A 316 -9.67 -16.28 3.85
CA HIS A 316 -10.36 -15.27 3.08
C HIS A 316 -11.39 -15.92 2.14
N PRO A 317 -12.70 -15.71 2.35
CA PRO A 317 -13.70 -16.20 1.42
C PRO A 317 -13.73 -15.34 0.17
N GLN A 318 -14.67 -15.64 -0.73
CA GLN A 318 -14.96 -14.78 -1.86
C GLN A 318 -15.48 -13.42 -1.37
N ASP A 319 -14.76 -12.32 -1.58
CA ASP A 319 -15.26 -10.98 -1.31
C ASP A 319 -15.83 -10.33 -2.58
N GLY A 320 -17.13 -10.07 -2.61
CA GLY A 320 -17.80 -9.59 -3.82
C GLY A 320 -19.28 -9.26 -3.62
N GLY A 321 -19.86 -8.56 -4.60
CA GLY A 321 -21.29 -8.24 -4.69
C GLY A 321 -21.84 -7.20 -3.71
N GLY A 322 -21.02 -6.74 -2.76
CA GLY A 322 -21.37 -5.64 -1.86
C GLY A 322 -22.53 -5.98 -0.92
N PRO A 323 -23.25 -4.97 -0.37
CA PRO A 323 -24.33 -5.20 0.59
C PRO A 323 -25.58 -5.85 -0.02
N MET A 324 -25.73 -5.81 -1.35
CA MET A 324 -26.91 -6.36 -2.04
C MET A 324 -26.80 -7.87 -2.27
N ASP A 325 -25.62 -8.35 -2.66
CA ASP A 325 -25.38 -9.75 -3.03
C ASP A 325 -24.02 -10.22 -2.46
N PRO A 326 -23.85 -10.24 -1.13
CA PRO A 326 -22.57 -10.55 -0.51
C PRO A 326 -22.05 -11.94 -0.93
N GLU A 327 -20.76 -12.00 -1.27
CA GLU A 327 -20.09 -13.19 -1.85
C GLU A 327 -20.68 -13.67 -3.19
N LEU A 328 -21.41 -12.78 -3.87
CA LEU A 328 -22.08 -13.08 -5.14
C LEU A 328 -23.01 -14.30 -5.00
N TRP A 329 -23.79 -14.35 -3.91
CA TRP A 329 -24.74 -15.44 -3.60
C TRP A 329 -25.61 -15.81 -4.81
N SER A 330 -26.11 -14.81 -5.55
CA SER A 330 -26.92 -15.01 -6.74
C SER A 330 -26.25 -15.87 -7.83
N GLN A 331 -24.91 -15.84 -7.88
CA GLN A 331 -24.08 -16.54 -8.86
C GLN A 331 -23.59 -17.92 -8.40
N ARG A 332 -24.05 -18.39 -7.24
CA ARG A 332 -23.66 -19.70 -6.70
C ARG A 332 -24.31 -20.85 -7.49
N SER A 333 -23.68 -22.02 -7.42
CA SER A 333 -24.12 -23.20 -8.17
C SER A 333 -25.49 -23.69 -7.72
N GLU A 334 -26.20 -24.41 -8.59
CA GLU A 334 -27.47 -25.05 -8.22
C GLU A 334 -27.33 -26.01 -7.04
N ALA A 335 -26.17 -26.68 -6.91
CA ALA A 335 -25.89 -27.54 -5.77
C ALA A 335 -25.82 -26.73 -4.45
N ASP A 336 -25.18 -25.57 -4.49
CA ASP A 336 -25.08 -24.66 -3.34
C ASP A 336 -26.45 -24.09 -2.96
N LYS A 337 -27.22 -23.63 -3.93
CA LYS A 337 -28.59 -23.13 -3.73
C LYS A 337 -29.50 -24.21 -3.17
N ALA A 338 -29.42 -25.43 -3.70
CA ALA A 338 -30.25 -26.56 -3.25
C ALA A 338 -29.91 -27.00 -1.82
N ARG A 339 -28.64 -26.99 -1.43
CA ARG A 339 -28.21 -27.42 -0.09
C ARG A 339 -28.51 -26.38 0.99
N TRP A 340 -28.25 -25.10 0.68
CA TRP A 340 -28.22 -24.06 1.72
C TRP A 340 -29.45 -23.14 1.70
N GLY A 341 -30.23 -23.11 0.61
CA GLY A 341 -31.34 -22.17 0.47
C GLY A 341 -30.86 -20.74 0.74
N ASP A 342 -31.57 -19.98 1.57
CA ASP A 342 -31.14 -18.61 1.94
C ASP A 342 -30.23 -18.55 3.19
N ASP A 343 -29.84 -19.67 3.81
CA ASP A 343 -28.97 -19.69 5.01
C ASP A 343 -27.48 -19.59 4.64
N ARG A 344 -27.09 -18.43 4.10
CA ARG A 344 -25.69 -18.11 3.76
C ARG A 344 -24.73 -18.30 4.94
N ALA A 345 -25.16 -17.94 6.15
CA ALA A 345 -24.34 -18.06 7.34
C ALA A 345 -23.98 -19.52 7.67
N ALA A 346 -24.89 -20.46 7.44
CA ALA A 346 -24.61 -21.89 7.56
C ALA A 346 -23.63 -22.39 6.48
N ALA A 347 -23.76 -21.92 5.25
CA ALA A 347 -22.85 -22.26 4.15
C ALA A 347 -21.41 -21.78 4.45
N ASP A 348 -21.26 -20.53 4.89
CA ASP A 348 -19.95 -19.96 5.24
C ASP A 348 -19.33 -20.69 6.43
N ALA A 349 -20.11 -20.90 7.51
CA ALA A 349 -19.64 -21.63 8.68
C ALA A 349 -19.19 -23.05 8.32
N HIS A 350 -19.91 -23.76 7.45
CA HIS A 350 -19.54 -25.10 6.99
C HIS A 350 -18.16 -25.11 6.31
N VAL A 351 -17.92 -24.19 5.38
CA VAL A 351 -16.62 -24.08 4.72
C VAL A 351 -15.51 -23.70 5.68
N PHE A 352 -15.71 -22.65 6.49
CA PHE A 352 -14.73 -22.21 7.47
C PHE A 352 -14.37 -23.31 8.48
N ASN A 353 -15.37 -24.07 8.94
CA ASN A 353 -15.18 -25.14 9.91
C ASN A 353 -14.39 -26.33 9.32
N ILE A 354 -14.58 -26.66 8.03
CA ILE A 354 -13.75 -27.68 7.35
C ILE A 354 -12.27 -27.27 7.38
N PHE A 355 -11.94 -26.04 7.03
CA PHE A 355 -10.54 -25.58 7.05
C PHE A 355 -9.97 -25.53 8.47
N TYR A 356 -10.77 -25.08 9.43
CA TYR A 356 -10.40 -25.09 10.84
C TYR A 356 -10.09 -26.49 11.36
N GLU A 357 -10.94 -27.48 11.07
CA GLU A 357 -10.74 -28.88 11.44
C GLU A 357 -9.44 -29.44 10.86
N GLU A 358 -9.22 -29.29 9.54
CA GLU A 358 -8.03 -29.85 8.88
C GLU A 358 -6.73 -29.16 9.34
N ALA A 359 -6.76 -27.85 9.57
CA ALA A 359 -5.62 -27.12 10.12
C ALA A 359 -5.28 -27.59 11.56
N ARG A 360 -6.30 -27.72 12.42
CA ARG A 360 -6.13 -28.15 13.83
C ARG A 360 -5.70 -29.61 13.96
N LYS A 361 -6.09 -30.49 13.03
CA LYS A 361 -5.57 -31.88 12.98
C LYS A 361 -4.04 -31.92 12.83
N ARG A 362 -3.46 -30.95 12.14
CA ARG A 362 -2.00 -30.88 11.89
C ARG A 362 -1.27 -30.04 12.94
N ASN A 363 -1.87 -28.94 13.37
CA ASN A 363 -1.33 -28.08 14.41
C ASN A 363 -2.45 -27.69 15.39
N PRO A 364 -2.60 -28.42 16.53
CA PRO A 364 -3.65 -28.15 17.50
C PRO A 364 -3.59 -26.76 18.15
N SER A 365 -2.47 -26.02 18.06
CA SER A 365 -2.33 -24.67 18.62
C SER A 365 -2.39 -23.56 17.57
N ILE A 366 -2.63 -23.87 16.29
CA ILE A 366 -2.73 -22.86 15.23
C ILE A 366 -3.85 -21.86 15.52
N LYS A 367 -3.58 -20.56 15.37
CA LYS A 367 -4.62 -19.54 15.37
C LYS A 367 -5.34 -19.58 14.02
N VAL A 368 -6.66 -19.51 14.02
CA VAL A 368 -7.44 -19.49 12.78
C VAL A 368 -8.28 -18.23 12.75
N VAL A 369 -8.09 -17.43 11.71
CA VAL A 369 -8.79 -16.17 11.50
C VAL A 369 -9.81 -16.36 10.39
N TYR A 370 -11.07 -16.00 10.66
CA TYR A 370 -12.14 -15.98 9.67
C TYR A 370 -12.36 -14.55 9.19
N VAL A 371 -12.21 -14.34 7.89
CA VAL A 371 -12.60 -13.10 7.22
C VAL A 371 -14.07 -13.20 6.83
N VAL A 372 -14.96 -13.12 7.81
CA VAL A 372 -16.42 -13.21 7.62
C VAL A 372 -16.89 -12.04 6.74
N TYR A 373 -17.29 -12.30 5.49
CA TYR A 373 -17.71 -11.22 4.59
C TYR A 373 -19.19 -10.84 4.81
N PRO A 374 -19.50 -9.55 5.02
CA PRO A 374 -18.58 -8.41 4.97
C PRO A 374 -17.76 -8.20 6.25
N TYR A 375 -16.45 -7.93 6.13
CA TYR A 375 -15.51 -7.84 7.27
C TYR A 375 -15.22 -6.40 7.73
N SER A 376 -16.21 -5.51 7.66
CA SER A 376 -16.10 -4.12 8.14
C SER A 376 -17.31 -3.75 8.98
N ALA A 377 -17.07 -3.12 10.14
CA ALA A 377 -18.13 -2.58 10.99
C ALA A 377 -18.99 -1.52 10.28
N THR A 378 -18.54 -0.97 9.15
CA THR A 378 -19.35 -0.09 8.29
C THR A 378 -20.65 -0.78 7.82
N TYR A 379 -20.68 -2.11 7.75
CA TYR A 379 -21.88 -2.87 7.40
C TYR A 379 -22.94 -2.92 8.52
N LEU A 380 -22.70 -2.23 9.63
CA LEU A 380 -23.67 -1.95 10.68
C LEU A 380 -24.25 -0.52 10.56
N ASP A 381 -23.88 0.22 9.51
CA ASP A 381 -24.33 1.59 9.26
C ASP A 381 -25.18 1.69 7.99
N TYR A 382 -26.52 1.61 8.16
CA TYR A 382 -27.47 1.67 7.05
C TYR A 382 -27.35 2.99 6.27
N GLU A 383 -27.30 4.12 6.97
CA GLU A 383 -27.32 5.44 6.33
C GLU A 383 -26.03 5.70 5.54
N LYS A 384 -24.89 5.17 6.00
CA LYS A 384 -23.62 5.24 5.27
C LYS A 384 -23.60 4.32 4.05
N LEU A 385 -24.13 3.10 4.17
CA LEU A 385 -24.23 2.18 3.03
C LEU A 385 -25.24 2.66 1.99
N LYS A 386 -26.42 3.11 2.39
CA LYS A 386 -27.50 3.61 1.51
C LYS A 386 -27.04 4.76 0.64
N ARG A 387 -26.15 5.63 1.15
CA ARG A 387 -25.52 6.71 0.37
C ARG A 387 -24.68 6.19 -0.80
N ASN A 388 -23.99 5.08 -0.61
CA ASN A 388 -23.15 4.46 -1.66
C ASN A 388 -23.92 3.45 -2.52
N TRP A 389 -25.04 2.93 -2.01
CA TRP A 389 -25.91 1.94 -2.63
C TRP A 389 -27.36 2.40 -2.55
N PRO A 390 -27.81 3.28 -3.47
CA PRO A 390 -29.15 3.88 -3.42
C PRO A 390 -30.29 2.86 -3.46
N ASP A 391 -30.07 1.66 -3.99
CA ASP A 391 -31.06 0.59 -4.06
C ASP A 391 -31.12 -0.28 -2.79
N LEU A 392 -30.24 -0.07 -1.82
CA LEU A 392 -30.20 -0.85 -0.59
C LEU A 392 -31.46 -0.66 0.25
N THR A 393 -32.26 -1.71 0.40
CA THR A 393 -33.42 -1.70 1.29
C THR A 393 -33.00 -1.95 2.75
N ARG A 394 -33.80 -1.50 3.72
CA ARG A 394 -33.53 -1.80 5.14
C ARG A 394 -33.54 -3.30 5.40
N GLU A 395 -34.45 -4.03 4.77
CA GLU A 395 -34.54 -5.49 4.88
C GLU A 395 -33.27 -6.19 4.38
N ALA A 396 -32.79 -5.83 3.18
CA ALA A 396 -31.55 -6.41 2.64
C ALA A 396 -30.34 -6.08 3.53
N PHE A 397 -30.28 -4.86 4.07
CA PHE A 397 -29.25 -4.45 5.01
C PHE A 397 -29.26 -5.28 6.30
N GLU A 398 -30.43 -5.44 6.93
CA GLU A 398 -30.54 -6.22 8.18
C GLU A 398 -30.18 -7.68 7.93
N ARG A 399 -30.74 -8.29 6.89
CA ARG A 399 -30.48 -9.68 6.50
C ARG A 399 -29.01 -9.95 6.20
N ASN A 400 -28.40 -9.13 5.33
CA ASN A 400 -27.04 -9.34 4.85
C ASN A 400 -25.95 -8.81 5.81
N GLY A 401 -26.32 -7.96 6.77
CA GLY A 401 -25.44 -7.39 7.79
C GLY A 401 -25.70 -7.99 9.17
N ARG A 402 -26.56 -7.35 9.97
CA ARG A 402 -26.75 -7.67 11.40
C ARG A 402 -27.23 -9.11 11.64
N GLU A 403 -28.25 -9.56 10.93
CA GLU A 403 -28.82 -10.89 11.11
C GLU A 403 -27.83 -11.98 10.69
N TYR A 404 -27.16 -11.79 9.55
CA TYR A 404 -26.08 -12.66 9.12
C TYR A 404 -24.96 -12.77 10.17
N PHE A 405 -24.44 -11.65 10.70
CA PHE A 405 -23.37 -11.69 11.70
C PHE A 405 -23.81 -12.39 12.98
N LYS A 406 -25.03 -12.12 13.46
CA LYS A 406 -25.59 -12.83 14.63
C LYS A 406 -25.72 -14.32 14.36
N ARG A 407 -26.19 -14.71 13.17
CA ARG A 407 -26.36 -16.11 12.79
C ARG A 407 -25.02 -16.83 12.73
N ILE A 408 -24.05 -16.33 11.99
CA ILE A 408 -22.75 -17.00 11.83
C ILE A 408 -21.98 -17.09 13.16
N ALA A 409 -22.11 -16.08 14.04
CA ALA A 409 -21.52 -16.11 15.38
C ALA A 409 -22.02 -17.27 16.26
N THR A 410 -23.17 -17.89 15.94
CA THR A 410 -23.67 -19.09 16.63
C THR A 410 -23.14 -20.41 16.05
N LEU A 411 -22.55 -20.39 14.85
CA LEU A 411 -22.20 -21.59 14.08
C LEU A 411 -20.70 -21.89 14.01
N ILE A 412 -19.87 -20.94 14.44
CA ILE A 412 -18.40 -21.04 14.38
C ILE A 412 -17.79 -21.29 15.78
N PRO A 413 -16.59 -21.92 15.88
CA PRO A 413 -15.94 -22.18 17.16
C PRO A 413 -15.67 -20.91 17.98
N GLN A 414 -15.48 -21.03 19.30
CA GLN A 414 -15.29 -19.87 20.20
C GLN A 414 -13.86 -19.33 20.24
N ASP A 415 -12.89 -20.09 19.75
CA ASP A 415 -11.47 -19.76 19.75
C ASP A 415 -10.96 -19.22 18.41
N VAL A 416 -11.83 -19.09 17.41
CA VAL A 416 -11.48 -18.45 16.13
C VAL A 416 -11.44 -16.94 16.26
N HIS A 417 -10.51 -16.32 15.54
CA HIS A 417 -10.36 -14.88 15.44
C HIS A 417 -11.28 -14.34 14.34
N ILE A 418 -12.01 -13.27 14.62
CA ILE A 418 -12.83 -12.60 13.59
C ILE A 418 -12.06 -11.43 13.01
N CYS A 419 -11.82 -11.44 11.70
CA CYS A 419 -11.18 -10.34 11.00
C CYS A 419 -12.12 -9.15 10.85
N VAL A 420 -11.63 -7.95 11.15
CA VAL A 420 -12.39 -6.71 10.94
C VAL A 420 -11.46 -5.55 10.58
N TRP A 421 -11.90 -4.72 9.64
CA TRP A 421 -11.25 -3.45 9.31
C TRP A 421 -11.51 -2.39 10.38
N LEU A 422 -10.60 -1.40 10.50
CA LEU A 422 -10.82 -0.22 11.34
C LEU A 422 -12.18 0.42 11.03
N GLY A 423 -13.01 0.56 12.06
CA GLY A 423 -14.32 1.18 12.01
C GLY A 423 -14.45 2.29 13.04
N GLU A 424 -15.47 3.12 12.87
CA GLU A 424 -15.82 4.13 13.87
C GLU A 424 -16.21 3.45 15.18
N ARG A 425 -15.87 4.04 16.33
CA ARG A 425 -15.96 3.39 17.64
C ARG A 425 -17.34 2.80 17.93
N GLU A 426 -18.41 3.54 17.66
CA GLU A 426 -19.79 3.10 17.87
C GLU A 426 -20.11 1.79 17.11
N ARG A 427 -19.69 1.72 15.84
CA ARG A 427 -19.92 0.54 14.99
C ARG A 427 -19.03 -0.62 15.39
N MET A 428 -17.81 -0.35 15.83
CA MET A 428 -16.90 -1.36 16.36
C MET A 428 -17.41 -1.96 17.68
N ASP A 429 -18.01 -1.15 18.55
CA ASP A 429 -18.61 -1.63 19.81
C ASP A 429 -19.74 -2.60 19.53
N GLU A 430 -20.60 -2.29 18.56
CA GLU A 430 -21.67 -3.20 18.12
C GLU A 430 -21.12 -4.49 17.49
N PHE A 431 -20.15 -4.37 16.57
CA PHE A 431 -19.52 -5.54 15.94
C PHE A 431 -18.86 -6.45 16.98
N ARG A 432 -18.12 -5.88 17.94
CA ARG A 432 -17.50 -6.61 19.03
C ARG A 432 -18.54 -7.31 19.90
N ALA A 433 -19.68 -6.66 20.18
CA ALA A 433 -20.75 -7.26 20.98
C ALA A 433 -21.33 -8.52 20.32
N ILE A 434 -21.48 -8.54 18.99
CA ILE A 434 -22.02 -9.69 18.24
C ILE A 434 -21.09 -10.91 18.37
N PHE A 435 -19.78 -10.72 18.30
CA PHE A 435 -18.82 -11.83 18.30
C PHE A 435 -18.21 -12.13 19.68
N SER A 436 -18.50 -11.34 20.70
CA SER A 436 -18.04 -11.58 22.08
C SER A 436 -18.42 -12.99 22.57
N PRO A 437 -17.54 -13.71 23.31
CA PRO A 437 -16.23 -13.29 23.83
C PRO A 437 -15.04 -13.57 22.91
N ARG A 438 -15.25 -13.91 21.63
CA ARG A 438 -14.19 -14.35 20.71
C ARG A 438 -13.06 -13.34 20.54
N PRO A 439 -11.84 -13.79 20.22
CA PRO A 439 -10.76 -12.90 19.86
C PRO A 439 -11.00 -12.22 18.50
N MET A 440 -10.45 -11.03 18.33
CA MET A 440 -10.52 -10.26 17.08
C MET A 440 -9.17 -10.19 16.40
N TYR A 441 -9.21 -10.09 15.08
CA TYR A 441 -8.07 -9.78 14.24
C TYR A 441 -8.34 -8.44 13.56
N TYR A 442 -7.60 -7.41 13.94
CA TYR A 442 -7.77 -6.07 13.41
C TYR A 442 -6.87 -5.88 12.21
N TRP A 443 -7.48 -5.77 11.03
CA TRP A 443 -6.78 -5.42 9.81
C TRP A 443 -6.53 -3.91 9.77
N PHE A 444 -5.29 -3.49 9.98
CA PHE A 444 -4.90 -2.09 10.02
C PHE A 444 -3.90 -1.76 8.92
N LEU A 445 -4.26 -0.86 8.01
CA LEU A 445 -3.38 -0.33 6.96
C LEU A 445 -2.68 0.97 7.45
N TYR A 446 -1.44 1.25 7.04
CA TYR A 446 -0.81 2.54 7.42
C TYR A 446 -1.38 3.70 6.61
N ALA A 447 -1.52 3.49 5.31
CA ALA A 447 -2.44 4.18 4.43
C ALA A 447 -3.16 3.04 3.71
N SER A 448 -4.47 3.17 3.46
CA SER A 448 -5.25 2.09 2.82
C SER A 448 -4.45 1.51 1.64
N GLY A 449 -4.22 0.18 1.57
CA GLY A 449 -3.10 -0.50 0.87
C GLY A 449 -2.88 -0.23 -0.63
N TRP A 450 -3.65 0.69 -1.20
CA TRP A 450 -3.58 1.21 -2.56
C TRP A 450 -3.26 2.71 -2.63
N VAL A 451 -3.04 3.36 -1.48
CA VAL A 451 -2.85 4.80 -1.37
C VAL A 451 -1.37 5.13 -1.28
N ASP A 452 -0.97 6.12 -2.04
CA ASP A 452 0.40 6.60 -2.05
C ASP A 452 0.60 7.61 -0.92
N SER A 453 1.22 7.13 0.16
CA SER A 453 1.46 7.87 1.40
C SER A 453 2.74 8.72 1.35
N GLY A 454 2.95 9.55 2.37
CA GLY A 454 4.25 10.16 2.66
C GLY A 454 5.24 9.21 3.34
N TRP A 455 6.49 9.65 3.48
CA TRP A 455 7.53 8.87 4.17
C TRP A 455 7.19 8.60 5.65
N LEU A 456 6.44 9.49 6.28
CA LEU A 456 5.86 9.28 7.60
C LEU A 456 4.41 9.74 7.57
N VAL A 457 3.52 8.89 8.09
CA VAL A 457 2.10 9.22 8.24
C VAL A 457 1.69 9.17 9.71
N THR A 458 0.57 9.79 10.03
CA THR A 458 0.09 9.89 11.42
C THR A 458 -1.14 9.03 11.72
N THR A 459 -1.60 8.21 10.77
CA THR A 459 -2.79 7.35 10.89
C THR A 459 -2.69 6.32 12.03
N HIS A 460 -1.46 5.98 12.45
CA HIS A 460 -1.15 5.14 13.62
C HIS A 460 -1.89 5.60 14.89
N ARG A 461 -2.22 6.89 14.98
CA ARG A 461 -3.00 7.46 16.09
C ARG A 461 -4.37 6.80 16.31
N HIS A 462 -4.92 6.16 15.27
CA HIS A 462 -6.26 5.57 15.30
C HIS A 462 -6.32 4.15 15.86
N MET A 463 -5.18 3.50 16.10
CA MET A 463 -5.13 2.10 16.54
C MET A 463 -5.92 1.82 17.82
N GLY A 464 -5.95 2.78 18.75
CA GLY A 464 -6.66 2.64 20.02
C GLY A 464 -8.19 2.50 19.87
N THR A 465 -8.76 2.88 18.73
CA THR A 465 -10.20 2.71 18.46
C THR A 465 -10.63 1.25 18.60
N ASN A 466 -9.77 0.33 18.15
CA ASN A 466 -10.02 -1.10 18.10
C ASN A 466 -9.55 -1.85 19.36
N TYR A 467 -9.13 -1.14 20.41
CA TYR A 467 -8.64 -1.80 21.61
C TYR A 467 -9.77 -2.11 22.59
N TYR A 468 -10.00 -3.40 22.83
CA TYR A 468 -11.02 -3.94 23.75
C TYR A 468 -10.43 -4.74 24.93
N GLY A 469 -9.10 -4.82 25.03
CA GLY A 469 -8.42 -5.48 26.16
C GLY A 469 -8.44 -7.01 26.17
N HIS A 470 -8.95 -7.66 25.12
CA HIS A 470 -8.93 -9.13 25.04
C HIS A 470 -7.50 -9.63 24.77
N PRO A 471 -6.98 -10.61 25.54
CA PRO A 471 -5.56 -10.98 25.49
C PRO A 471 -5.15 -11.66 24.18
N GLU A 472 -6.10 -12.25 23.46
CA GLU A 472 -5.84 -12.93 22.19
C GLU A 472 -6.12 -12.04 20.97
N ASP A 473 -6.53 -10.78 21.15
CA ASP A 473 -6.72 -9.87 20.03
C ASP A 473 -5.40 -9.60 19.29
N ILE A 474 -5.46 -9.60 17.96
CA ILE A 474 -4.33 -9.39 17.07
C ILE A 474 -4.45 -8.03 16.40
N MET A 475 -3.46 -7.16 16.60
CA MET A 475 -3.28 -5.96 15.80
C MET A 475 -2.37 -6.27 14.61
N ALA A 476 -3.00 -6.57 13.48
CA ALA A 476 -2.34 -6.97 12.23
C ALA A 476 -2.16 -5.75 11.33
N THR A 477 -0.98 -5.12 11.40
CA THR A 477 -0.71 -3.97 10.51
C THR A 477 -0.20 -4.40 9.15
N ARG A 478 -0.64 -3.71 8.10
CA ARG A 478 -0.60 -4.15 6.71
C ARG A 478 -0.11 -3.07 5.76
N ILE A 479 0.67 -3.51 4.76
CA ILE A 479 0.99 -2.85 3.47
C ILE A 479 1.39 -1.37 3.59
N ASP A 480 2.67 -1.07 3.32
CA ASP A 480 3.10 0.28 2.96
C ASP A 480 3.54 0.26 1.49
N ARG A 481 2.99 1.12 0.62
CA ARG A 481 3.51 1.28 -0.74
C ARG A 481 4.90 1.92 -0.72
N ASN A 482 5.22 2.72 0.29
CA ASN A 482 6.57 3.22 0.50
C ASN A 482 7.40 2.10 1.13
N ALA A 483 8.05 1.27 0.31
CA ALA A 483 8.85 0.15 0.79
C ALA A 483 10.35 0.39 0.54
N PRO A 484 11.24 0.18 1.54
CA PRO A 484 10.95 -0.25 2.92
C PRO A 484 10.78 0.94 3.90
N ASN A 485 9.60 1.08 4.50
CA ASN A 485 9.32 2.13 5.50
C ASN A 485 9.29 1.59 6.93
N PHE A 486 10.47 1.50 7.52
CA PHE A 486 10.65 1.06 8.91
C PHE A 486 10.15 2.09 9.93
N ILE A 487 10.12 3.38 9.59
CA ILE A 487 9.71 4.44 10.52
C ILE A 487 8.23 4.35 10.84
N ASN A 488 7.37 4.23 9.82
CA ASN A 488 5.93 3.99 10.05
C ASN A 488 5.68 2.75 10.92
N ARG A 489 6.42 1.67 10.68
CA ARG A 489 6.33 0.42 11.45
C ARG A 489 6.75 0.61 12.93
N MET A 490 7.79 1.40 13.19
CA MET A 490 8.23 1.74 14.53
C MET A 490 7.21 2.62 15.28
N VAL A 491 6.64 3.64 14.61
CA VAL A 491 5.58 4.47 15.20
C VAL A 491 4.33 3.63 15.47
N THR A 492 3.97 2.74 14.56
CA THR A 492 2.89 1.76 14.76
C THR A 492 3.11 0.93 16.00
N CYS A 493 4.33 0.45 16.19
CA CYS A 493 4.66 -0.34 17.36
C CYS A 493 4.40 0.42 18.66
N GLN A 494 4.68 1.72 18.71
CA GLN A 494 4.36 2.56 19.87
C GLN A 494 2.86 2.57 20.16
N PHE A 495 2.01 2.76 19.16
CA PHE A 495 0.55 2.82 19.32
C PHE A 495 -0.09 1.45 19.56
N ALA A 496 0.50 0.35 19.07
CA ALA A 496 0.07 -1.00 19.39
C ALA A 496 0.51 -1.45 20.80
N TRP A 497 1.68 -0.98 21.27
CA TRP A 497 2.17 -1.24 22.63
C TRP A 497 1.41 -0.41 23.68
N ASN A 498 1.17 0.86 23.38
CA ASN A 498 0.39 1.78 24.21
C ASN A 498 -0.60 2.55 23.33
N THR A 499 -1.85 2.09 23.31
CA THR A 499 -2.97 2.65 22.56
C THR A 499 -3.38 4.04 23.03
N LYS A 500 -2.89 4.46 24.21
CA LYS A 500 -3.06 5.78 24.80
C LYS A 500 -1.80 6.64 24.65
N SER A 501 -0.90 6.29 23.73
CA SER A 501 0.26 7.13 23.40
C SER A 501 -0.19 8.54 23.01
N GLU A 502 0.61 9.54 23.38
CA GLU A 502 0.31 10.94 23.10
C GLU A 502 0.00 11.17 21.60
N GLY A 503 -1.09 11.88 21.31
CA GLY A 503 -1.59 12.05 19.95
C GLY A 503 -2.59 11.00 19.48
N ALA A 504 -2.87 9.96 20.27
CA ALA A 504 -3.93 8.99 19.96
C ALA A 504 -5.30 9.67 19.78
N GLN A 505 -6.06 9.20 18.79
CA GLN A 505 -7.38 9.73 18.44
C GLN A 505 -8.30 8.60 18.01
N ALA A 506 -9.60 8.72 18.30
CA ALA A 506 -10.59 7.81 17.74
C ALA A 506 -10.64 7.93 16.20
N PHE A 507 -10.90 6.82 15.52
CA PHE A 507 -11.15 6.81 14.09
C PHE A 507 -12.52 7.42 13.78
N THR A 508 -12.56 8.35 12.82
CA THR A 508 -13.77 9.10 12.45
C THR A 508 -14.23 8.80 11.02
N GLY A 509 -13.86 7.63 10.47
CA GLY A 509 -14.33 7.18 9.17
C GLY A 509 -13.47 7.58 7.96
N VAL A 510 -12.42 8.39 8.13
CA VAL A 510 -11.46 8.75 7.08
C VAL A 510 -10.13 8.08 7.35
N TYR A 511 -9.75 7.13 6.48
CA TYR A 511 -8.55 6.29 6.66
C TYR A 511 -7.24 7.07 6.55
N TYR A 512 -7.12 7.89 5.50
CA TYR A 512 -5.95 8.72 5.23
C TYR A 512 -6.37 9.92 4.36
N ASP A 513 -5.99 11.12 4.77
CA ASP A 513 -6.09 12.37 4.03
C ASP A 513 -4.68 12.91 3.77
N PHE A 514 -4.21 12.80 2.52
CA PHE A 514 -2.86 13.22 2.14
C PHE A 514 -2.58 14.71 2.38
N ARG A 515 -3.61 15.54 2.57
CA ARG A 515 -3.46 16.97 2.87
C ARG A 515 -3.17 17.25 4.34
N LYS A 516 -3.38 16.27 5.22
CA LYS A 516 -3.29 16.42 6.68
C LYS A 516 -2.38 15.37 7.31
N ASP A 517 -2.54 14.11 6.96
CA ASP A 517 -1.94 12.98 7.68
C ASP A 517 -0.43 12.80 7.48
N ASN A 518 0.21 13.68 6.71
CA ASN A 518 1.67 13.76 6.58
C ASN A 518 2.27 14.91 7.43
N ASP A 519 1.43 15.79 7.97
CA ASP A 519 1.82 16.98 8.73
C ASP A 519 1.15 17.05 10.11
N GLU A 520 0.02 16.39 10.32
CA GLU A 520 -0.78 16.48 11.54
C GLU A 520 -1.29 15.12 12.01
N PRO A 521 -1.45 14.89 13.33
CA PRO A 521 -1.03 15.77 14.42
C PRO A 521 0.49 15.81 14.62
N ARG A 522 1.04 17.01 14.87
CA ARG A 522 2.50 17.23 15.02
C ARG A 522 3.15 16.35 16.08
N VAL A 523 2.47 16.07 17.19
CA VAL A 523 3.02 15.20 18.23
C VAL A 523 3.35 13.80 17.70
N VAL A 524 2.59 13.26 16.75
CA VAL A 524 2.89 11.95 16.17
C VAL A 524 4.17 12.00 15.34
N LEU A 525 4.39 13.09 14.60
CA LEU A 525 5.58 13.29 13.80
C LEU A 525 6.80 13.65 14.67
N ASP A 526 6.70 14.74 15.42
CA ASP A 526 7.82 15.39 16.11
C ASP A 526 8.27 14.65 17.37
N LYS A 527 7.39 13.87 18.00
CA LYS A 527 7.77 13.02 19.13
C LYS A 527 8.07 11.61 18.66
N TRP A 528 7.07 10.92 18.10
CA TRP A 528 7.21 9.49 17.81
C TRP A 528 8.03 9.22 16.54
N GLY A 529 7.89 10.04 15.51
CA GLY A 529 8.76 9.98 14.32
C GLY A 529 10.21 10.28 14.66
N LEU A 530 10.47 11.31 15.48
CA LEU A 530 11.83 11.62 15.96
C LEU A 530 12.41 10.48 16.80
N LEU A 531 11.64 9.93 17.74
CA LEU A 531 12.08 8.81 18.57
C LEU A 531 12.40 7.57 17.71
N ALA A 532 11.58 7.27 16.71
CA ALA A 532 11.85 6.19 15.75
C ALA A 532 13.15 6.43 14.96
N CYS A 533 13.42 7.66 14.52
CA CYS A 533 14.67 7.98 13.83
C CYS A 533 15.89 7.89 14.75
N LYS A 534 15.77 8.36 16.00
CA LYS A 534 16.85 8.21 16.99
C LYS A 534 17.10 6.76 17.37
N ASN A 535 16.05 5.94 17.49
CA ASN A 535 16.19 4.50 17.75
C ASN A 535 16.94 3.79 16.61
N LEU A 536 16.64 4.14 15.35
CA LEU A 536 17.21 3.47 14.19
C LEU A 536 18.63 3.95 13.84
N TRP A 537 18.89 5.26 13.92
CA TRP A 537 20.16 5.87 13.49
C TRP A 537 20.98 6.50 14.63
N GLY A 538 20.59 6.25 15.87
CA GLY A 538 21.27 6.76 17.06
C GLY A 538 20.96 8.21 17.41
N ALA A 539 21.45 8.65 18.57
CA ALA A 539 21.17 9.98 19.13
C ALA A 539 21.73 11.15 18.31
N GLN A 540 22.78 10.92 17.53
CA GLN A 540 23.47 11.97 16.75
C GLN A 540 22.90 12.12 15.33
N ALA A 541 22.87 11.04 14.53
CA ALA A 541 22.40 11.10 13.15
C ALA A 541 20.86 11.09 13.05
N GLY A 542 20.17 10.38 13.96
CA GLY A 542 18.71 10.25 13.96
C GLY A 542 17.94 11.57 13.90
N PRO A 543 18.25 12.59 14.73
CA PRO A 543 17.58 13.90 14.68
C PRO A 543 17.75 14.65 13.36
N ILE A 544 18.88 14.45 12.67
CA ILE A 544 19.14 15.09 11.38
C ILE A 544 18.38 14.35 10.28
N ILE A 545 18.45 13.01 10.28
CA ILE A 545 17.71 12.17 9.32
C ILE A 545 16.19 12.35 9.46
N PHE A 546 15.69 12.61 10.68
CA PHE A 546 14.27 12.93 10.93
C PHE A 546 13.75 14.09 10.07
N GLN A 547 14.62 15.02 9.64
CA GLN A 547 14.23 16.10 8.75
C GLN A 547 13.78 15.63 7.36
N ALA A 548 14.07 14.40 6.95
CA ALA A 548 13.44 13.81 5.78
C ALA A 548 11.96 13.49 6.07
N PHE A 549 11.66 12.96 7.24
CA PHE A 549 10.33 12.44 7.59
C PHE A 549 9.34 13.50 8.05
N ASN A 550 9.80 14.67 8.53
CA ASN A 550 8.94 15.67 9.16
C ASN A 550 8.49 16.83 8.26
N LYS A 551 8.76 16.72 6.95
CA LYS A 551 8.48 17.75 5.93
C LYS A 551 7.25 17.45 5.07
N GLY A 552 6.46 16.46 5.43
CA GLY A 552 5.25 16.10 4.70
C GLY A 552 5.52 15.64 3.26
N ILE A 553 6.68 15.03 2.99
CA ILE A 553 7.07 14.59 1.64
C ILE A 553 6.25 13.37 1.22
N ILE A 554 5.58 13.48 0.08
CA ILE A 554 4.72 12.47 -0.53
C ILE A 554 5.29 12.12 -1.92
N PRO A 555 6.11 11.07 -2.05
CA PRO A 555 6.80 10.76 -3.31
C PRO A 555 5.87 10.63 -4.52
N ALA A 556 4.71 9.98 -4.37
CA ALA A 556 3.77 9.86 -5.49
C ALA A 556 3.09 11.17 -5.86
N LEU A 557 2.88 12.09 -4.92
CA LEU A 557 2.34 13.42 -5.24
C LEU A 557 3.32 14.17 -6.14
N ILE A 558 4.63 13.96 -5.95
CA ILE A 558 5.69 14.55 -6.75
C ILE A 558 5.77 13.92 -8.15
N VAL A 559 5.77 12.59 -8.27
CA VAL A 559 5.99 11.92 -9.57
C VAL A 559 4.71 11.62 -10.35
N GLU A 560 3.58 11.41 -9.68
CA GLU A 560 2.28 11.03 -10.28
C GLU A 560 1.10 11.67 -9.51
N PRO A 561 0.99 13.02 -9.45
CA PRO A 561 -0.03 13.73 -8.64
C PRO A 561 -1.47 13.32 -8.96
N SER A 562 -1.77 13.00 -10.22
CA SER A 562 -3.10 12.55 -10.64
C SER A 562 -3.51 11.26 -9.94
N ARG A 563 -2.58 10.33 -9.72
CA ARG A 563 -2.82 9.04 -9.06
C ARG A 563 -3.20 9.24 -7.59
N VAL A 564 -2.54 10.18 -6.90
CA VAL A 564 -2.86 10.53 -5.51
C VAL A 564 -4.27 11.12 -5.39
N ALA A 565 -4.67 11.96 -6.34
CA ALA A 565 -5.98 12.63 -6.33
C ALA A 565 -7.11 11.74 -6.87
N GLU A 566 -6.80 10.71 -7.67
CA GLU A 566 -7.79 9.90 -8.41
C GLU A 566 -8.82 9.25 -7.49
N HIS A 567 -8.36 8.48 -6.51
CA HIS A 567 -9.23 7.73 -5.62
C HIS A 567 -10.09 8.66 -4.72
N PRO A 568 -9.50 9.65 -4.01
CA PRO A 568 -10.31 10.63 -3.29
C PRO A 568 -11.32 11.34 -4.19
N ASN A 569 -10.93 11.75 -5.41
CA ASN A 569 -11.83 12.46 -6.30
C ASN A 569 -12.94 11.59 -6.86
N ARG A 570 -12.72 10.27 -7.01
CA ARG A 570 -13.79 9.33 -7.38
C ARG A 570 -14.87 9.31 -6.31
N ASP A 571 -14.49 9.24 -5.04
CA ASP A 571 -15.45 9.23 -3.94
C ASP A 571 -16.14 10.60 -3.79
N ARG A 572 -15.41 11.71 -3.92
CA ARG A 572 -15.99 13.06 -3.91
C ARG A 572 -17.02 13.26 -5.03
N ARG A 573 -16.72 12.79 -6.25
CA ARG A 573 -17.67 12.81 -7.37
C ARG A 573 -18.95 12.04 -7.06
N ARG A 574 -18.84 10.84 -6.47
CA ARG A 574 -20.01 10.05 -6.02
C ARG A 574 -20.87 10.80 -5.00
N ARG A 575 -20.26 11.67 -4.19
CA ARG A 575 -20.95 12.53 -3.21
C ARG A 575 -21.38 13.90 -3.74
N GLY A 576 -21.15 14.20 -5.03
CA GLY A 576 -21.43 15.53 -5.60
C GLY A 576 -20.53 16.64 -5.05
N GLU A 577 -19.39 16.30 -4.45
CA GLU A 577 -18.42 17.26 -3.93
C GLU A 577 -17.45 17.72 -5.04
N PRO A 578 -16.91 18.94 -4.96
CA PRO A 578 -15.85 19.40 -5.86
C PRO A 578 -14.65 18.44 -5.86
N ALA A 579 -13.91 18.36 -6.97
CA ALA A 579 -12.66 17.61 -6.98
C ALA A 579 -11.59 18.29 -6.08
N LEU A 580 -10.68 17.49 -5.54
CA LEU A 580 -9.41 17.97 -5.00
C LEU A 580 -8.53 18.37 -6.16
N GLU A 581 -8.04 19.60 -6.11
CA GLU A 581 -7.07 20.13 -7.05
C GLU A 581 -5.67 20.04 -6.46
N ILE A 582 -4.73 19.54 -7.24
CA ILE A 582 -3.31 19.60 -6.91
C ILE A 582 -2.80 20.94 -7.43
N THR A 583 -2.36 21.81 -6.53
CA THR A 583 -1.97 23.19 -6.87
C THR A 583 -0.45 23.33 -7.00
N ALA A 584 0.00 24.36 -7.71
CA ALA A 584 1.42 24.69 -7.80
C ALA A 584 2.03 24.97 -6.42
N ASP A 585 1.28 25.58 -5.49
CA ASP A 585 1.75 25.80 -4.12
C ASP A 585 2.00 24.48 -3.36
N MET A 586 1.15 23.47 -3.54
CA MET A 586 1.38 22.15 -2.95
C MET A 586 2.67 21.52 -3.49
N MET A 587 2.91 21.60 -4.80
CA MET A 587 4.14 21.10 -5.40
C MET A 587 5.38 21.91 -4.97
N ARG A 588 5.24 23.24 -4.81
CA ARG A 588 6.28 24.10 -4.25
C ARG A 588 6.69 23.66 -2.84
N ARG A 589 5.71 23.39 -1.97
CA ARG A 589 5.97 22.87 -0.61
C ARG A 589 6.67 21.51 -0.63
N GLN A 590 6.31 20.62 -1.56
CA GLN A 590 7.03 19.36 -1.74
C GLN A 590 8.48 19.58 -2.18
N ALA A 591 8.73 20.51 -3.11
CA ALA A 591 10.08 20.86 -3.56
C ALA A 591 10.94 21.44 -2.42
N GLU A 592 10.41 22.41 -1.69
CA GLU A 592 11.09 23.04 -0.53
C GLU A 592 11.35 22.03 0.59
N GLY A 593 10.39 21.13 0.86
CA GLY A 593 10.53 20.05 1.82
C GLY A 593 11.65 19.08 1.44
N CYS A 594 11.67 18.60 0.18
CA CYS A 594 12.70 17.72 -0.33
C CYS A 594 14.09 18.37 -0.34
N GLU A 595 14.20 19.65 -0.71
CA GLU A 595 15.48 20.38 -0.69
C GLU A 595 16.02 20.51 0.74
N ALA A 596 15.16 20.87 1.69
CA ALA A 596 15.53 20.94 3.11
C ALA A 596 15.97 19.57 3.64
N ALA A 597 15.24 18.51 3.29
CA ALA A 597 15.56 17.13 3.65
C ALA A 597 16.90 16.68 3.03
N ALA A 598 17.13 16.93 1.74
CA ALA A 598 18.37 16.59 1.05
C ALA A 598 19.58 17.26 1.73
N LYS A 599 19.47 18.56 2.02
CA LYS A 599 20.49 19.32 2.74
C LYS A 599 20.77 18.78 4.14
N ALA A 600 19.74 18.29 4.84
CA ALA A 600 19.91 17.67 6.15
C ALA A 600 20.65 16.32 6.03
N LEU A 601 20.29 15.48 5.07
CA LEU A 601 20.95 14.19 4.85
C LEU A 601 22.42 14.36 4.41
N ASP A 602 22.74 15.39 3.62
CA ASP A 602 24.12 15.76 3.28
C ASP A 602 24.96 16.15 4.52
N GLN A 603 24.34 16.61 5.62
CA GLN A 603 25.08 16.88 6.87
C GLN A 603 25.55 15.58 7.52
N VAL A 604 24.75 14.51 7.46
CA VAL A 604 25.10 13.20 8.02
C VAL A 604 26.33 12.62 7.33
N LEU A 605 26.48 12.82 6.02
CA LEU A 605 27.67 12.41 5.26
C LEU A 605 28.97 13.04 5.77
N LYS A 606 28.89 14.18 6.47
CA LYS A 606 30.04 14.91 7.01
C LYS A 606 30.31 14.58 8.47
N MET A 607 29.44 13.80 9.11
CA MET A 607 29.61 13.41 10.50
C MET A 607 30.51 12.19 10.60
N ASP A 608 31.31 12.14 11.65
CA ASP A 608 32.06 10.94 12.04
C ASP A 608 31.17 10.02 12.90
N VAL A 609 30.10 9.49 12.30
CA VAL A 609 29.14 8.59 12.97
C VAL A 609 29.16 7.24 12.27
N LYS A 610 29.42 6.19 13.05
CA LYS A 610 29.33 4.82 12.55
C LYS A 610 27.89 4.32 12.62
N LEU A 611 27.32 3.95 11.47
CA LEU A 611 26.00 3.33 11.38
C LEU A 611 26.14 1.80 11.23
N ASP A 612 25.18 1.05 11.79
CA ASP A 612 25.06 -0.39 11.55
C ASP A 612 24.58 -0.67 10.11
N ASP A 613 24.76 -1.91 9.61
CA ASP A 613 24.50 -2.26 8.20
C ASP A 613 23.07 -1.91 7.72
N LEU A 614 22.02 -2.25 8.49
CA LEU A 614 20.64 -1.93 8.12
C LEU A 614 20.34 -0.41 8.19
N PRO A 615 20.62 0.29 9.30
CA PRO A 615 20.50 1.75 9.37
C PRO A 615 21.26 2.49 8.24
N GLU A 616 22.50 2.10 7.94
CA GLU A 616 23.30 2.73 6.89
C GLU A 616 22.68 2.55 5.51
N ARG A 617 22.23 1.34 5.18
CA ARG A 617 21.53 1.06 3.93
C ARG A 617 20.24 1.88 3.77
N LEU A 618 19.48 2.02 4.85
CA LEU A 618 18.26 2.84 4.86
C LEU A 618 18.60 4.32 4.70
N PHE A 619 19.66 4.80 5.35
CA PHE A 619 20.14 6.17 5.17
C PHE A 619 20.49 6.45 3.70
N VAL A 620 21.26 5.57 3.05
CA VAL A 620 21.60 5.68 1.62
C VAL A 620 20.32 5.66 0.75
N TYR A 621 19.36 4.79 1.07
CA TYR A 621 18.07 4.71 0.37
C TYR A 621 17.32 6.05 0.38
N TYR A 622 17.20 6.68 1.55
CA TYR A 622 16.50 7.96 1.71
C TYR A 622 17.31 9.12 1.12
N LEU A 623 18.63 9.14 1.29
CA LEU A 623 19.51 10.13 0.67
C LEU A 623 19.30 10.19 -0.85
N GLN A 624 19.49 9.06 -1.52
CA GLN A 624 19.36 8.97 -2.99
C GLN A 624 17.99 9.44 -3.49
N ARG A 625 16.90 9.02 -2.82
CA ARG A 625 15.53 9.38 -3.22
C ARG A 625 15.17 10.82 -2.91
N THR A 626 15.65 11.35 -1.80
CA THR A 626 15.36 12.74 -1.41
C THR A 626 16.00 13.72 -2.40
N HIS A 627 17.26 13.47 -2.79
CA HIS A 627 17.94 14.28 -3.79
C HIS A 627 17.25 14.25 -5.15
N CYS A 628 16.89 13.07 -5.66
CA CYS A 628 16.20 13.00 -6.96
C CYS A 628 14.80 13.65 -6.91
N LEU A 629 14.05 13.47 -5.82
CA LEU A 629 12.73 14.08 -5.63
C LEU A 629 12.82 15.59 -5.47
N ALA A 630 13.87 16.15 -4.88
CA ALA A 630 14.03 17.60 -4.72
C ALA A 630 14.06 18.31 -6.09
N ALA A 631 14.95 17.87 -6.98
CA ALA A 631 15.05 18.43 -8.32
C ALA A 631 13.79 18.15 -9.16
N TYR A 632 13.24 16.94 -9.07
CA TYR A 632 12.04 16.56 -9.81
C TYR A 632 10.81 17.39 -9.39
N ALA A 633 10.57 17.55 -8.09
CA ALA A 633 9.48 18.36 -7.56
C ALA A 633 9.63 19.83 -7.97
N ARG A 634 10.86 20.37 -7.96
CA ARG A 634 11.13 21.74 -8.42
C ARG A 634 10.80 21.93 -9.89
N ALA A 635 11.22 21.00 -10.75
CA ALA A 635 10.89 21.01 -12.16
C ALA A 635 9.37 20.85 -12.40
N HIS A 636 8.70 20.00 -11.63
CA HIS A 636 7.26 19.80 -11.72
C HIS A 636 6.47 21.04 -11.27
N TYR A 637 6.92 21.73 -10.21
CA TYR A 637 6.36 23.02 -9.82
C TYR A 637 6.39 24.03 -10.97
N HIS A 638 7.53 24.14 -11.65
CA HIS A 638 7.66 25.01 -12.82
C HIS A 638 6.79 24.55 -14.00
N LEU A 639 6.66 23.24 -14.22
CA LEU A 639 5.71 22.72 -15.21
C LEU A 639 4.28 23.17 -14.91
N MET A 640 3.84 23.12 -13.66
CA MET A 640 2.50 23.57 -13.27
C MET A 640 2.29 25.07 -13.53
N LEU A 641 3.29 25.90 -13.24
CA LEU A 641 3.25 27.33 -13.54
C LEU A 641 3.27 27.62 -15.04
N ALA A 642 4.04 26.86 -15.82
CA ALA A 642 4.06 26.96 -17.27
C ALA A 642 2.69 26.60 -17.84
N THR A 643 2.09 25.50 -17.39
CA THR A 643 0.72 25.11 -17.76
C THR A 643 -0.30 26.20 -17.42
N GLN A 644 -0.22 26.80 -16.23
CA GLN A 644 -1.07 27.94 -15.87
C GLN A 644 -0.85 29.12 -16.82
N GLY A 645 0.41 29.41 -17.19
CA GLY A 645 0.75 30.44 -18.18
C GLY A 645 0.15 30.16 -19.56
N VAL A 646 0.07 28.89 -20.00
CA VAL A 646 -0.61 28.50 -21.24
C VAL A 646 -2.10 28.85 -21.15
N SER A 647 -2.77 28.48 -20.06
CA SER A 647 -4.19 28.80 -19.85
C SER A 647 -4.47 30.30 -19.79
N GLU A 648 -3.52 31.09 -19.28
CA GLU A 648 -3.59 32.55 -19.20
C GLU A 648 -3.18 33.26 -20.50
N GLY A 649 -2.63 32.54 -21.49
CA GLY A 649 -2.00 33.13 -22.68
C GLY A 649 -0.74 33.96 -22.36
N ASN A 650 -0.14 33.75 -21.19
CA ASN A 650 1.01 34.51 -20.69
C ASN A 650 2.33 33.89 -21.15
N GLU A 651 2.83 34.34 -22.30
CA GLU A 651 4.05 33.84 -22.92
C GLU A 651 5.28 33.91 -22.04
N ARG A 652 5.48 35.06 -21.38
CA ARG A 652 6.60 35.27 -20.46
C ARG A 652 6.60 34.21 -19.36
N LYS A 653 5.45 33.96 -18.75
CA LYS A 653 5.29 32.96 -17.68
C LYS A 653 5.59 31.55 -18.17
N VAL A 654 5.20 31.18 -19.39
CA VAL A 654 5.53 29.88 -19.98
C VAL A 654 7.04 29.75 -20.19
N THR A 655 7.65 30.69 -20.92
CA THR A 655 9.07 30.61 -21.27
C THR A 655 9.98 30.63 -20.03
N GLU A 656 9.73 31.54 -19.08
CA GLU A 656 10.53 31.63 -17.85
C GLU A 656 10.44 30.34 -17.03
N ASN A 657 9.24 29.76 -16.87
CA ASN A 657 9.08 28.54 -16.08
C ASN A 657 9.58 27.29 -16.82
N VAL A 658 9.45 27.19 -18.14
CA VAL A 658 10.03 26.06 -18.88
C VAL A 658 11.55 26.08 -18.81
N ALA A 659 12.18 27.25 -18.96
CA ALA A 659 13.62 27.40 -18.76
C ALA A 659 14.05 27.03 -17.34
N ALA A 660 13.35 27.53 -16.31
CA ALA A 660 13.64 27.21 -14.92
C ALA A 660 13.46 25.72 -14.59
N GLY A 661 12.42 25.08 -15.15
CA GLY A 661 12.18 23.65 -15.01
C GLY A 661 13.29 22.81 -15.65
N LYS A 662 13.72 23.14 -16.87
CA LYS A 662 14.84 22.48 -17.56
C LYS A 662 16.15 22.62 -16.76
N ALA A 663 16.44 23.83 -16.27
CA ALA A 663 17.61 24.08 -15.43
C ALA A 663 17.57 23.28 -14.11
N ALA A 664 16.41 23.14 -13.47
CA ALA A 664 16.25 22.30 -12.29
C ALA A 664 16.53 20.82 -12.56
N LEU A 665 16.12 20.30 -13.73
CA LEU A 665 16.44 18.93 -14.14
C LEU A 665 17.93 18.74 -14.40
N ASP A 666 18.59 19.68 -15.08
CA ASP A 666 20.04 19.63 -15.34
C ASP A 666 20.85 19.65 -14.04
N ALA A 667 20.52 20.58 -13.14
CA ALA A 667 21.13 20.65 -11.81
C ALA A 667 20.88 19.37 -10.99
N GLY A 668 19.68 18.80 -11.07
CA GLY A 668 19.33 17.56 -10.40
C GLY A 668 20.09 16.34 -10.91
N LEU A 669 20.32 16.23 -12.22
CA LEU A 669 21.13 15.15 -12.78
C LEU A 669 22.58 15.26 -12.32
N ALA A 670 23.16 16.46 -12.33
CA ALA A 670 24.51 16.70 -11.81
C ALA A 670 24.63 16.39 -10.30
N ASP A 671 23.62 16.77 -9.50
CA ASP A 671 23.58 16.44 -8.09
C ASP A 671 23.43 14.92 -7.86
N MET A 672 22.63 14.24 -8.67
CA MET A 672 22.53 12.78 -8.61
C MET A 672 23.82 12.07 -8.99
N GLU A 673 24.59 12.56 -9.95
CA GLU A 673 25.93 12.05 -10.25
C GLU A 673 26.85 12.14 -9.02
N ARG A 674 26.84 13.30 -8.33
CA ARG A 674 27.56 13.50 -7.08
C ARG A 674 27.11 12.52 -5.99
N VAL A 675 25.80 12.42 -5.73
CA VAL A 675 25.24 11.55 -4.69
C VAL A 675 25.55 10.09 -4.98
N LEU A 676 25.43 9.66 -6.24
CA LEU A 676 25.80 8.30 -6.66
C LEU A 676 27.30 8.05 -6.48
N ALA A 677 28.18 9.00 -6.81
CA ALA A 677 29.61 8.86 -6.61
C ALA A 677 29.99 8.76 -5.12
N ILE A 678 29.39 9.59 -4.26
CA ILE A 678 29.64 9.55 -2.80
C ILE A 678 29.13 8.22 -2.23
N THR A 679 27.91 7.84 -2.58
CA THR A 679 27.33 6.59 -2.10
C THR A 679 27.97 5.35 -2.71
N ALA A 680 28.72 5.48 -3.82
CA ALA A 680 29.52 4.41 -4.44
C ALA A 680 30.79 4.05 -3.65
N ASN A 681 31.26 4.95 -2.78
CA ASN A 681 32.47 4.75 -1.96
C ASN A 681 32.17 4.28 -0.54
N SER A 682 30.89 4.30 -0.12
CA SER A 682 30.45 3.65 1.12
C SER A 682 30.61 2.13 0.98
N PRO A 683 30.98 1.38 2.03
CA PRO A 683 31.02 -0.09 2.00
C PRO A 683 29.72 -0.74 1.47
N GLN A 684 28.60 -0.02 1.52
CA GLN A 684 27.25 -0.40 1.16
C GLN A 684 26.90 -0.05 -0.29
N ALA A 685 27.68 0.79 -0.96
CA ALA A 685 27.64 1.03 -2.41
C ALA A 685 27.49 -0.23 -3.25
N LYS A 686 28.19 -1.28 -2.81
CA LYS A 686 28.24 -2.59 -3.47
C LYS A 686 26.94 -3.38 -3.30
N LYS A 687 25.98 -2.89 -2.50
CA LYS A 687 24.77 -3.59 -2.06
C LYS A 687 23.61 -2.60 -1.76
N PRO A 688 23.04 -1.88 -2.74
CA PRO A 688 21.95 -0.91 -2.52
C PRO A 688 20.69 -1.57 -1.94
N MET A 689 19.81 -0.84 -1.22
CA MET A 689 18.54 -1.44 -0.74
C MET A 689 17.61 -1.87 -1.89
N ASP A 690 17.51 -1.04 -2.94
CA ASP A 690 16.76 -1.36 -4.16
C ASP A 690 17.74 -1.68 -5.31
N PRO A 691 17.84 -2.95 -5.74
CA PRO A 691 18.76 -3.38 -6.81
C PRO A 691 18.54 -2.67 -8.14
N ARG A 692 17.31 -2.21 -8.42
CA ARG A 692 16.97 -1.58 -9.71
C ARG A 692 17.49 -0.16 -9.80
N TYR A 693 17.73 0.48 -8.65
CA TYR A 693 18.04 1.90 -8.57
C TYR A 693 19.25 2.29 -9.44
N LEU A 694 20.37 1.57 -9.30
CA LEU A 694 21.60 1.84 -10.05
C LEU A 694 21.48 1.52 -11.54
N LYS A 695 20.63 0.55 -11.91
CA LYS A 695 20.41 0.16 -13.30
C LYS A 695 19.69 1.25 -14.08
N ASP A 696 18.64 1.81 -13.49
CA ASP A 696 17.78 2.79 -14.15
C ASP A 696 18.37 4.22 -14.09
N ALA A 697 19.18 4.52 -13.07
CA ALA A 697 19.86 5.81 -12.93
C ALA A 697 20.67 6.21 -14.17
N LYS A 698 21.26 5.23 -14.89
CA LYS A 698 22.00 5.47 -16.15
C LYS A 698 21.15 6.08 -17.27
N LYS A 699 19.83 5.98 -17.16
CA LYS A 699 18.86 6.55 -18.10
C LYS A 699 18.27 7.88 -17.62
N GLY A 700 18.74 8.41 -16.49
CA GLY A 700 18.11 9.56 -15.82
C GLY A 700 16.76 9.22 -15.17
N ILE A 701 16.54 7.95 -14.86
CA ILE A 701 15.29 7.44 -14.25
C ILE A 701 15.63 6.91 -12.86
N PHE A 702 15.00 7.47 -11.82
CA PHE A 702 15.28 7.12 -10.43
C PHE A 702 14.05 6.51 -9.77
N PRO A 703 14.03 5.19 -9.46
CA PRO A 703 12.92 4.56 -8.76
C PRO A 703 12.69 5.18 -7.37
N VAL A 704 11.48 5.69 -7.11
CA VAL A 704 11.15 6.35 -5.84
C VAL A 704 10.25 5.47 -4.96
N ILE A 705 9.22 4.88 -5.55
CA ILE A 705 8.28 3.96 -4.91
C ILE A 705 8.01 2.77 -5.86
N PRO A 706 7.42 1.65 -5.41
CA PRO A 706 7.01 0.57 -6.31
C PRO A 706 6.15 1.11 -7.44
N THR A 707 6.50 0.74 -8.68
CA THR A 707 5.81 1.14 -9.94
C THR A 707 5.97 2.60 -10.40
N SER A 708 6.61 3.48 -9.63
CA SER A 708 6.77 4.89 -10.02
C SER A 708 8.22 5.39 -9.83
N ALA A 709 8.67 6.25 -10.74
CA ALA A 709 10.02 6.77 -10.78
C ALA A 709 10.03 8.28 -11.06
N ALA A 710 11.07 8.96 -10.59
CA ALA A 710 11.42 10.29 -11.06
C ALA A 710 12.11 10.15 -12.42
N ASP A 711 11.34 10.30 -13.50
CA ASP A 711 11.77 10.17 -14.89
C ASP A 711 12.10 11.55 -15.48
N PHE A 712 13.37 11.94 -15.37
CA PHE A 712 13.84 13.27 -15.77
C PHE A 712 13.66 13.53 -17.29
N PRO A 713 14.01 12.58 -18.19
CA PRO A 713 13.72 12.73 -19.61
C PRO A 713 12.24 13.02 -19.89
N LYS A 714 11.33 12.27 -19.25
CA LYS A 714 9.89 12.46 -19.44
C LYS A 714 9.39 13.82 -18.93
N LEU A 715 9.90 14.27 -17.78
CA LEU A 715 9.50 15.58 -17.25
C LEU A 715 10.02 16.73 -18.13
N ARG A 716 11.20 16.57 -18.74
CA ARG A 716 11.72 17.52 -19.74
C ARG A 716 10.81 17.63 -20.96
N GLN A 717 10.38 16.49 -21.52
CA GLN A 717 9.43 16.46 -22.63
C GLN A 717 8.11 17.16 -22.28
N SER A 718 7.66 17.02 -21.02
CA SER A 718 6.45 17.69 -20.54
C SER A 718 6.59 19.21 -20.47
N LEU A 719 7.77 19.71 -20.08
CA LEU A 719 8.10 21.15 -20.11
C LEU A 719 8.15 21.69 -21.54
N GLU A 720 8.79 20.98 -22.47
CA GLU A 720 8.81 21.34 -23.89
C GLU A 720 7.41 21.32 -24.52
N ALA A 721 6.56 20.39 -24.09
CA ALA A 721 5.16 20.35 -24.52
C ALA A 721 4.38 21.60 -24.09
N ALA A 722 4.70 22.23 -22.95
CA ALA A 722 4.05 23.47 -22.54
C ALA A 722 4.35 24.65 -23.49
N GLU A 723 5.60 24.78 -23.96
CA GLU A 723 5.98 25.76 -25.00
C GLU A 723 5.24 25.50 -26.30
N ARG A 724 5.19 24.24 -26.75
CA ARG A 724 4.43 23.85 -27.95
C ARG A 724 2.95 24.18 -27.82
N ARG A 725 2.33 23.91 -26.67
CA ARG A 725 0.92 24.23 -26.41
C ARG A 725 0.63 25.73 -26.47
N LEU A 726 1.53 26.57 -25.95
CA LEU A 726 1.40 28.02 -26.08
C LEU A 726 1.46 28.43 -27.56
N ALA A 727 2.40 27.88 -28.33
CA ALA A 727 2.50 28.17 -29.76
C ALA A 727 1.21 27.75 -30.50
N ASP A 728 0.69 26.56 -30.20
CA ASP A 728 -0.57 26.04 -30.74
C ASP A 728 -1.76 26.94 -30.36
N SER A 729 -1.80 27.47 -29.13
CA SER A 729 -2.87 28.36 -28.66
C SER A 729 -2.98 29.65 -29.50
N LYS A 730 -1.87 30.09 -30.10
CA LYS A 730 -1.78 31.29 -30.93
C LYS A 730 -2.07 31.02 -32.42
N LEU A 731 -2.13 29.75 -32.84
CA LEU A 731 -2.42 29.41 -34.22
C LEU A 731 -3.81 29.92 -34.62
N LYS A 732 -3.87 30.66 -35.72
CA LYS A 732 -5.10 31.05 -36.40
C LYS A 732 -5.25 30.18 -37.64
N PHE A 733 -6.42 29.61 -37.86
CA PHE A 733 -6.65 28.67 -38.95
C PHE A 733 -7.55 29.25 -40.03
N GLU A 734 -7.12 29.04 -41.27
CA GLU A 734 -8.07 28.84 -42.37
C GLU A 734 -8.62 27.41 -42.28
N PRO A 735 -9.90 27.17 -42.58
CA PRO A 735 -10.48 25.82 -42.57
C PRO A 735 -9.62 24.84 -43.39
N MET A 736 -9.38 23.64 -42.86
CA MET A 736 -8.66 22.59 -43.57
C MET A 736 -9.37 22.27 -44.90
N LYS A 737 -8.64 22.34 -46.00
CA LYS A 737 -9.14 21.95 -47.33
C LYS A 737 -8.84 20.48 -47.57
N HIS A 738 -9.86 19.68 -47.84
CA HIS A 738 -9.67 18.29 -48.25
C HIS A 738 -9.27 18.22 -49.73
N GLN A 739 -8.18 17.54 -50.05
CA GLN A 739 -7.74 17.28 -51.42
C GLN A 739 -7.21 15.84 -51.54
N GLY A 740 -7.94 14.98 -52.25
CA GLY A 740 -7.48 13.63 -52.58
C GLY A 740 -7.73 12.59 -51.49
N VAL A 741 -6.66 11.96 -51.01
CA VAL A 741 -6.71 10.82 -50.06
C VAL A 741 -7.12 11.31 -48.66
N ILE A 742 -8.05 10.60 -48.01
CA ILE A 742 -8.45 10.88 -46.62
C ILE A 742 -7.32 10.48 -45.68
N LYS A 743 -6.75 11.44 -44.97
CA LYS A 743 -5.71 11.20 -43.98
C LYS A 743 -6.32 10.95 -42.61
N VAL A 744 -6.06 9.77 -42.04
CA VAL A 744 -6.62 9.34 -40.75
C VAL A 744 -5.50 9.20 -39.73
N ALA A 745 -5.62 9.94 -38.64
CA ALA A 745 -4.81 9.74 -37.45
C ALA A 745 -5.49 8.69 -36.55
N ILE A 746 -4.77 7.64 -36.17
CA ILE A 746 -5.21 6.68 -35.15
C ILE A 746 -4.38 6.94 -33.90
N TYR A 747 -5.02 7.31 -32.80
CA TYR A 747 -4.26 7.63 -31.59
C TYR A 747 -3.68 6.37 -30.92
N GLU A 748 -2.36 6.36 -30.72
CA GLU A 748 -1.61 5.29 -30.05
C GLU A 748 -0.72 5.90 -28.93
N PRO A 749 -1.20 5.96 -27.68
CA PRO A 749 -0.48 6.60 -26.57
C PRO A 749 0.66 5.75 -26.00
N SER A 750 1.00 4.62 -26.63
CA SER A 750 1.92 3.61 -26.07
C SER A 750 3.32 4.18 -25.82
N LYS A 751 3.80 5.06 -26.70
CA LYS A 751 5.10 5.73 -26.59
C LYS A 751 5.20 6.71 -25.42
N ASP A 752 4.06 7.17 -24.89
CA ASP A 752 3.99 8.09 -23.75
C ASP A 752 3.62 7.38 -22.43
N GLY A 753 3.54 6.05 -22.48
CA GLY A 753 3.17 5.19 -21.36
C GLY A 753 1.66 5.18 -21.07
N GLY A 754 0.84 5.56 -22.04
CA GLY A 754 -0.59 5.35 -22.02
C GLY A 754 -1.01 4.02 -22.63
N SER A 755 -2.31 3.74 -22.60
CA SER A 755 -2.90 2.54 -23.20
C SER A 755 -4.05 2.89 -24.13
N ALA A 756 -4.09 2.23 -25.28
CA ALA A 756 -5.22 2.19 -26.19
C ALA A 756 -5.64 0.72 -26.40
N ILE A 757 -6.92 0.52 -26.66
CA ILE A 757 -7.50 -0.76 -27.03
C ILE A 757 -8.41 -0.53 -28.24
N GLY A 758 -8.26 -1.37 -29.27
CA GLY A 758 -9.02 -1.31 -30.53
C GLY A 758 -8.32 -0.51 -31.65
N GLU A 759 -7.24 0.19 -31.36
CA GLU A 759 -6.44 0.96 -32.32
C GLU A 759 -5.87 0.08 -33.45
N LYS A 760 -5.41 -1.13 -33.09
CA LYS A 760 -4.88 -2.12 -34.05
C LYS A 760 -5.96 -2.59 -35.02
N SER A 761 -7.18 -2.77 -34.53
CA SER A 761 -8.31 -3.18 -35.35
C SER A 761 -8.73 -2.11 -36.35
N TRP A 762 -8.68 -0.84 -35.97
CA TRP A 762 -8.88 0.25 -36.93
C TRP A 762 -7.81 0.26 -38.01
N MET A 763 -6.53 0.09 -37.65
CA MET A 763 -5.46 -0.01 -38.64
C MET A 763 -5.68 -1.18 -39.60
N MET A 764 -5.93 -2.39 -39.08
CA MET A 764 -6.23 -3.58 -39.89
C MET A 764 -7.42 -3.39 -40.84
N THR A 765 -8.39 -2.57 -40.44
CA THR A 765 -9.62 -2.33 -41.21
C THR A 765 -9.40 -1.31 -42.35
N LEU A 766 -8.56 -0.29 -42.10
CA LEU A 766 -8.25 0.80 -43.03
C LEU A 766 -7.08 0.50 -43.97
N GLU A 767 -6.17 -0.40 -43.57
CA GLU A 767 -5.02 -0.78 -44.40
C GLU A 767 -5.49 -1.37 -45.74
N GLY A 768 -4.95 -0.82 -46.84
CA GLY A 768 -5.31 -1.19 -48.20
C GLY A 768 -6.68 -0.70 -48.69
N VAL A 769 -7.39 0.14 -47.93
CA VAL A 769 -8.65 0.76 -48.40
C VAL A 769 -8.33 1.93 -49.34
N GLU A 770 -8.80 1.84 -50.58
CA GLU A 770 -8.60 2.87 -51.59
C GLU A 770 -9.12 4.24 -51.11
N GLY A 771 -8.29 5.27 -51.28
CA GLY A 771 -8.63 6.65 -50.90
C GLY A 771 -8.50 6.97 -49.41
N ILE A 772 -7.96 6.07 -48.59
CA ILE A 772 -7.70 6.30 -47.16
C ILE A 772 -6.23 5.98 -46.82
N GLU A 773 -5.56 6.90 -46.13
CA GLU A 773 -4.23 6.71 -45.55
C GLU A 773 -4.33 6.84 -44.02
N ALA A 774 -4.12 5.73 -43.30
CA ALA A 774 -4.14 5.70 -41.85
C ALA A 774 -2.72 5.65 -41.26
N LYS A 775 -2.46 6.43 -40.21
CA LYS A 775 -1.20 6.41 -39.45
C LYS A 775 -1.46 6.43 -37.96
N TYR A 776 -0.63 5.70 -37.22
CA TYR A 776 -0.58 5.88 -35.77
C TYR A 776 0.03 7.24 -35.43
N VAL A 777 -0.58 7.94 -34.47
CA VAL A 777 -0.07 9.18 -33.90
C VAL A 777 -0.12 9.10 -32.38
N ASP A 778 0.91 9.64 -31.75
CA ASP A 778 1.05 9.81 -30.31
C ASP A 778 0.97 11.30 -29.93
N ASP A 779 1.37 12.20 -30.83
CA ASP A 779 1.24 13.63 -30.67
C ASP A 779 -0.15 14.15 -31.08
N LEU A 780 -0.92 14.62 -30.10
CA LEU A 780 -2.22 15.26 -30.31
C LEU A 780 -2.13 16.79 -30.29
N SER A 781 -0.93 17.36 -30.45
CA SER A 781 -0.77 18.79 -30.68
C SER A 781 -1.64 19.27 -31.84
N LEU A 782 -2.12 20.50 -31.76
CA LEU A 782 -2.98 21.04 -32.80
C LEU A 782 -2.20 21.18 -34.12
N SER A 783 -0.92 21.55 -34.05
CA SER A 783 -0.01 21.60 -35.20
C SER A 783 0.22 20.25 -35.87
N ASN A 784 0.15 19.13 -35.14
CA ASN A 784 0.16 17.80 -35.75
C ASN A 784 -1.20 17.41 -36.32
N LEU A 785 -2.28 17.57 -35.54
CA LEU A 785 -3.63 17.11 -35.92
C LEU A 785 -4.16 17.76 -37.19
N VAL A 786 -3.79 19.02 -37.48
CA VAL A 786 -4.20 19.70 -38.72
C VAL A 786 -3.63 19.07 -40.00
N ASN A 787 -2.69 18.13 -39.89
CA ASN A 787 -2.21 17.35 -41.04
C ASN A 787 -3.13 16.18 -41.40
N TYR A 788 -4.17 15.92 -40.61
CA TYR A 788 -5.10 14.80 -40.75
C TYR A 788 -6.53 15.28 -40.91
N ASP A 789 -7.29 14.56 -41.74
CA ASP A 789 -8.70 14.85 -41.97
C ASP A 789 -9.58 14.42 -40.80
N CYS A 790 -9.23 13.32 -40.15
CA CYS A 790 -9.91 12.90 -38.94
C CYS A 790 -8.99 12.16 -37.98
N LEU A 791 -9.36 12.22 -36.70
CA LEU A 791 -8.76 11.49 -35.61
C LEU A 791 -9.70 10.37 -35.16
N LEU A 792 -9.19 9.16 -35.12
CA LEU A 792 -9.82 8.03 -34.47
C LEU A 792 -9.21 7.88 -33.08
N TYR A 793 -10.05 8.06 -32.07
CA TYR A 793 -9.70 8.06 -30.66
C TYR A 793 -10.20 6.78 -29.99
N PRO A 794 -9.33 5.77 -29.79
CA PRO A 794 -9.74 4.43 -29.35
C PRO A 794 -10.17 4.43 -27.89
N GLN A 795 -10.51 3.26 -27.36
CA GLN A 795 -10.67 3.09 -25.92
C GLN A 795 -9.33 3.38 -25.23
N CYS A 796 -9.24 4.48 -24.49
CA CYS A 796 -8.06 4.83 -23.69
C CYS A 796 -8.39 4.78 -22.19
N ASN A 797 -7.73 3.88 -21.47
CA ASN A 797 -7.85 3.77 -20.01
C ASN A 797 -6.85 4.69 -19.28
N SER A 798 -5.75 5.06 -19.96
CA SER A 798 -4.76 6.01 -19.48
C SER A 798 -4.15 6.74 -20.68
N GLY A 799 -4.60 7.94 -21.01
CA GLY A 799 -3.88 8.77 -21.97
C GLY A 799 -2.80 9.56 -21.24
N ARG A 800 -1.61 9.62 -21.84
CA ARG A 800 -0.50 10.41 -21.32
C ARG A 800 0.03 11.23 -22.48
N THR A 801 -0.18 12.54 -22.44
CA THR A 801 0.70 13.59 -23.01
C THR A 801 0.18 15.02 -22.79
N VAL A 802 -1.04 15.20 -22.28
CA VAL A 802 -1.63 16.53 -22.04
C VAL A 802 -2.43 16.49 -20.74
N GLY A 803 -2.45 17.58 -19.96
CA GLY A 803 -3.37 17.68 -18.83
C GLY A 803 -4.80 17.43 -19.31
N ARG A 804 -5.62 16.77 -18.49
CA ARG A 804 -7.01 16.37 -18.79
C ARG A 804 -7.83 17.49 -19.46
N TYR A 805 -7.65 18.74 -19.03
CA TYR A 805 -8.37 19.90 -19.54
C TYR A 805 -7.79 20.46 -20.84
N GLU A 806 -6.48 20.33 -21.06
CA GLU A 806 -5.79 20.85 -22.26
C GLU A 806 -6.04 19.95 -23.48
N PHE A 807 -6.17 18.63 -23.28
CA PHE A 807 -6.57 17.68 -24.32
C PHE A 807 -7.94 18.03 -24.93
N LEU A 808 -8.92 18.33 -24.08
CA LEU A 808 -10.28 18.66 -24.53
C LEU A 808 -10.28 19.93 -25.36
N GLU A 809 -9.42 20.89 -25.04
CA GLU A 809 -9.35 22.15 -25.75
C GLU A 809 -8.71 22.01 -27.13
N VAL A 810 -7.63 21.24 -27.27
CA VAL A 810 -7.01 21.00 -28.58
C VAL A 810 -7.98 20.31 -29.53
N LEU A 811 -8.68 19.25 -29.08
CA LEU A 811 -9.67 18.58 -29.91
C LEU A 811 -10.86 19.48 -30.24
N LYS A 812 -11.31 20.31 -29.30
CA LYS A 812 -12.35 21.31 -29.58
C LYS A 812 -11.89 22.22 -30.71
N ARG A 813 -10.71 22.82 -30.62
CA ARG A 813 -10.20 23.72 -31.66
C ARG A 813 -10.00 23.01 -33.00
N TYR A 814 -9.44 21.80 -32.99
CA TYR A 814 -9.29 20.96 -34.19
C TYR A 814 -10.63 20.76 -34.91
N VAL A 815 -11.69 20.39 -34.17
CA VAL A 815 -13.02 20.19 -34.75
C VAL A 815 -13.71 21.52 -35.08
N THR A 816 -13.76 22.48 -34.16
CA THR A 816 -14.59 23.66 -34.32
C THR A 816 -13.98 24.73 -35.22
N GLU A 817 -12.67 24.94 -35.12
CA GLU A 817 -11.94 26.00 -35.83
C GLU A 817 -11.30 25.49 -37.12
N ALA A 818 -10.54 24.39 -37.05
CA ALA A 818 -9.82 23.81 -38.19
C ALA A 818 -10.73 22.94 -39.08
N GLY A 819 -11.83 22.42 -38.53
CA GLY A 819 -12.84 21.66 -39.26
C GLY A 819 -12.61 20.15 -39.30
N GLY A 820 -11.73 19.63 -38.44
CA GLY A 820 -11.39 18.21 -38.35
C GLY A 820 -12.55 17.32 -37.90
N GLY A 821 -12.43 16.02 -38.21
CA GLY A 821 -13.36 15.00 -37.74
C GLY A 821 -12.78 14.21 -36.55
N VAL A 822 -13.60 13.81 -35.58
CA VAL A 822 -13.16 12.91 -34.50
C VAL A 822 -14.18 11.80 -34.21
N LEU A 823 -13.68 10.58 -33.99
CA LEU A 823 -14.44 9.43 -33.51
C LEU A 823 -13.90 9.02 -32.14
N PHE A 824 -14.77 8.92 -31.13
CA PHE A 824 -14.43 8.33 -29.83
C PHE A 824 -15.10 6.96 -29.70
N SER A 825 -14.34 5.92 -29.33
CA SER A 825 -14.89 4.58 -29.14
C SER A 825 -14.96 4.11 -27.68
N HIS A 826 -15.98 3.30 -27.42
CA HIS A 826 -16.22 2.58 -26.17
C HIS A 826 -16.00 3.47 -24.94
N ASN A 827 -15.06 3.14 -24.03
CA ASN A 827 -14.90 3.94 -22.80
C ASN A 827 -14.72 5.43 -23.08
N SER A 828 -14.04 5.80 -24.17
CA SER A 828 -13.76 7.18 -24.55
C SER A 828 -15.01 8.00 -24.92
N VAL A 829 -16.20 7.38 -24.97
CA VAL A 829 -17.48 8.10 -25.11
C VAL A 829 -17.97 8.78 -23.83
N GLY A 830 -17.22 8.67 -22.74
CA GLY A 830 -17.55 9.27 -21.45
C GLY A 830 -18.02 8.20 -20.44
N PHE A 831 -17.20 7.17 -20.22
CA PHE A 831 -17.44 6.09 -19.26
C PHE A 831 -16.45 6.14 -18.09
N GLU A 832 -16.79 5.52 -16.96
CA GLU A 832 -15.98 5.59 -15.72
C GLU A 832 -14.51 5.17 -15.90
N ARG A 833 -14.23 4.26 -16.85
CA ARG A 833 -12.89 3.73 -17.14
C ARG A 833 -12.11 4.57 -18.15
N SER A 834 -12.75 5.54 -18.79
CA SER A 834 -12.03 6.49 -19.62
C SER A 834 -11.18 7.41 -18.76
N GLN A 835 -10.03 7.81 -19.31
CA GLN A 835 -9.22 8.89 -18.73
C GLN A 835 -9.99 10.22 -18.53
N PHE A 836 -11.11 10.42 -19.23
CA PHE A 836 -11.98 11.60 -19.10
C PHE A 836 -13.16 11.36 -18.14
N GLY A 837 -13.31 10.15 -17.59
CA GLY A 837 -14.49 9.75 -16.84
C GLY A 837 -15.75 9.96 -17.68
N TYR A 838 -16.79 10.52 -17.06
CA TYR A 838 -18.08 10.81 -17.71
C TYR A 838 -18.12 12.12 -18.50
N GLU A 839 -17.04 12.89 -18.54
CA GLU A 839 -16.99 14.12 -19.33
C GLU A 839 -16.77 13.80 -20.81
N THR A 840 -17.53 14.50 -21.66
CA THR A 840 -17.37 14.42 -23.12
C THR A 840 -16.83 15.74 -23.66
N THR A 841 -15.96 15.66 -24.66
CA THR A 841 -15.38 16.83 -25.35
C THR A 841 -16.45 17.69 -26.03
N PHE A 842 -17.53 17.04 -26.52
CA PHE A 842 -18.61 17.67 -27.28
C PHE A 842 -19.98 17.28 -26.71
N PRO A 843 -20.38 17.85 -25.55
CA PRO A 843 -21.64 17.50 -24.87
C PRO A 843 -22.88 17.83 -25.68
N GLN A 844 -22.75 18.66 -26.71
CA GLN A 844 -23.85 18.96 -27.62
C GLN A 844 -24.18 17.80 -28.56
N ILE A 845 -23.23 16.88 -28.76
CA ILE A 845 -23.40 15.68 -29.58
C ILE A 845 -23.70 14.46 -28.70
N GLY A 846 -22.91 14.21 -27.65
CA GLY A 846 -23.12 13.11 -26.71
C GLY A 846 -22.78 13.51 -25.28
N LEU A 847 -23.64 13.15 -24.31
CA LEU A 847 -23.54 13.56 -22.90
C LEU A 847 -22.78 12.54 -22.02
N GLY A 848 -22.25 11.47 -22.62
CA GLY A 848 -21.55 10.40 -21.90
C GLY A 848 -22.24 9.05 -22.05
N ALA A 849 -21.57 8.01 -21.54
CA ALA A 849 -22.16 6.67 -21.46
C ALA A 849 -23.32 6.65 -20.46
N GLU A 850 -24.45 6.05 -20.87
CA GLU A 850 -25.64 5.87 -20.05
C GLU A 850 -25.65 4.49 -19.38
N ALA A 851 -25.37 3.43 -20.13
CA ALA A 851 -25.28 2.07 -19.62
C ALA A 851 -24.26 1.23 -20.40
N ARG A 852 -23.85 0.11 -19.82
CA ARG A 852 -23.10 -0.96 -20.48
C ARG A 852 -24.04 -2.15 -20.69
N LEU A 853 -24.10 -2.67 -21.90
CA LEU A 853 -24.93 -3.81 -22.26
C LEU A 853 -24.04 -4.92 -22.83
N ASP A 854 -24.12 -6.12 -22.24
CA ASP A 854 -23.44 -7.32 -22.75
C ASP A 854 -24.23 -7.88 -23.95
N SER A 855 -24.24 -7.14 -25.05
CA SER A 855 -24.89 -7.44 -26.31
C SER A 855 -24.01 -6.98 -27.47
N ASN A 856 -24.04 -7.72 -28.58
CA ASN A 856 -23.36 -7.33 -29.81
C ASN A 856 -24.29 -6.87 -30.93
N LYS A 857 -25.59 -6.74 -30.65
CA LYS A 857 -26.63 -6.41 -31.63
C LYS A 857 -26.88 -4.91 -31.70
N VAL A 858 -27.06 -4.41 -32.91
CA VAL A 858 -27.38 -3.00 -33.19
C VAL A 858 -28.41 -2.90 -34.32
N ILE A 859 -29.13 -1.78 -34.34
CA ILE A 859 -30.18 -1.47 -35.31
C ILE A 859 -29.90 -0.08 -35.88
N VAL A 860 -29.99 0.06 -37.21
CA VAL A 860 -29.92 1.36 -37.89
C VAL A 860 -31.07 2.25 -37.43
N ALA A 861 -30.75 3.37 -36.78
CA ALA A 861 -31.73 4.26 -36.17
C ALA A 861 -32.17 5.42 -37.06
N ALA A 862 -31.32 5.84 -38.01
CA ALA A 862 -31.60 6.96 -38.90
C ALA A 862 -30.96 6.79 -40.28
N GLU A 863 -31.59 7.39 -41.30
CA GLU A 863 -30.96 7.59 -42.61
C GLU A 863 -29.89 8.68 -42.47
N HIS A 864 -28.63 8.30 -42.68
CA HIS A 864 -27.49 9.17 -42.49
C HIS A 864 -26.35 8.74 -43.43
N PRO A 865 -25.40 9.61 -43.83
CA PRO A 865 -24.27 9.18 -44.66
C PRO A 865 -23.44 8.04 -44.06
N ILE A 866 -23.44 7.89 -42.73
CA ILE A 866 -22.78 6.78 -42.02
C ILE A 866 -23.48 5.44 -42.28
N THR A 867 -24.79 5.45 -42.50
CA THR A 867 -25.63 4.26 -42.77
C THR A 867 -25.94 4.11 -44.25
N LYS A 868 -25.20 4.79 -45.14
CA LYS A 868 -25.37 4.66 -46.59
C LYS A 868 -25.22 3.18 -47.00
N GLY A 869 -26.23 2.66 -47.69
CA GLY A 869 -26.30 1.24 -48.09
C GLY A 869 -27.15 0.38 -47.15
N LEU A 870 -27.56 0.91 -45.99
CA LEU A 870 -28.31 0.19 -44.95
C LEU A 870 -29.67 0.86 -44.72
N ALA A 871 -30.74 0.05 -44.69
CA ALA A 871 -32.08 0.55 -44.42
C ALA A 871 -32.27 0.89 -42.93
N VAL A 872 -33.08 1.91 -42.63
CA VAL A 872 -33.52 2.16 -41.24
C VAL A 872 -34.27 0.94 -40.72
N GLY A 873 -33.91 0.49 -39.51
CA GLY A 873 -34.42 -0.74 -38.93
C GLY A 873 -33.63 -2.00 -39.31
N ALA A 874 -32.63 -1.92 -40.18
CA ALA A 874 -31.74 -3.05 -40.45
C ALA A 874 -30.97 -3.44 -39.18
N GLU A 875 -31.00 -4.73 -38.85
CA GLU A 875 -30.21 -5.29 -37.76
C GLU A 875 -28.79 -5.63 -38.23
N GLY A 876 -27.83 -5.43 -37.34
CA GLY A 876 -26.44 -5.78 -37.53
C GLY A 876 -25.80 -6.25 -36.24
N THR A 877 -24.59 -6.80 -36.37
CA THR A 877 -23.76 -7.18 -35.23
C THR A 877 -22.41 -6.50 -35.31
N HIS A 878 -21.92 -6.04 -34.18
CA HIS A 878 -20.51 -5.64 -34.02
C HIS A 878 -19.70 -6.81 -33.45
N SER A 879 -18.38 -6.70 -33.53
CA SER A 879 -17.44 -7.81 -33.31
C SER A 879 -17.23 -8.18 -31.84
N TYR A 880 -17.46 -7.23 -30.93
CA TYR A 880 -17.23 -7.41 -29.50
C TYR A 880 -18.51 -7.83 -28.74
N TYR A 881 -18.34 -8.39 -27.54
CA TYR A 881 -19.47 -8.98 -26.81
C TYR A 881 -20.35 -7.95 -26.09
N ASP A 882 -19.85 -6.73 -25.88
CA ASP A 882 -20.57 -5.65 -25.22
C ASP A 882 -20.49 -4.32 -25.99
N HIS A 883 -21.33 -3.38 -25.60
CA HIS A 883 -21.22 -1.98 -26.01
C HIS A 883 -21.77 -1.05 -24.93
N LEU A 884 -21.47 0.24 -25.07
CA LEU A 884 -22.03 1.29 -24.25
C LEU A 884 -23.18 1.97 -24.98
N THR A 885 -24.28 2.23 -24.26
CA THR A 885 -25.27 3.19 -24.72
C THR A 885 -24.83 4.59 -24.32
N ILE A 886 -25.17 5.58 -25.15
CA ILE A 886 -24.72 6.97 -25.03
C ILE A 886 -25.96 7.83 -24.90
N LYS A 887 -25.97 8.73 -23.91
CA LYS A 887 -27.03 9.72 -23.80
C LYS A 887 -26.83 10.78 -24.90
N PRO A 888 -27.72 10.90 -25.90
CA PRO A 888 -27.51 11.85 -26.99
C PRO A 888 -27.61 13.30 -26.50
N GLY A 889 -26.75 14.16 -27.04
CA GLY A 889 -26.82 15.61 -26.84
C GLY A 889 -27.84 16.27 -27.75
N ARG A 890 -28.17 17.54 -27.48
CA ARG A 890 -29.21 18.31 -28.21
C ARG A 890 -28.99 18.46 -29.73
N ARG A 891 -27.76 18.21 -30.22
CA ARG A 891 -27.38 18.24 -31.65
C ARG A 891 -26.87 16.89 -32.13
N GLY A 892 -26.96 15.85 -31.31
CA GLY A 892 -26.60 14.49 -31.67
C GLY A 892 -27.72 13.80 -32.44
N VAL A 893 -27.36 13.11 -33.52
CA VAL A 893 -28.23 12.21 -34.26
C VAL A 893 -27.86 10.79 -33.90
N VAL A 894 -28.84 10.01 -33.43
CA VAL A 894 -28.65 8.58 -33.13
C VAL A 894 -28.56 7.83 -34.46
N ILE A 895 -27.40 7.23 -34.72
CA ILE A 895 -27.09 6.49 -35.95
C ILE A 895 -27.41 5.01 -35.77
N LEU A 896 -26.96 4.44 -34.65
CA LEU A 896 -27.23 3.07 -34.24
C LEU A 896 -27.87 3.07 -32.86
N LYS A 897 -28.80 2.14 -32.64
CA LYS A 897 -29.40 1.84 -31.33
C LYS A 897 -29.33 0.35 -31.03
N ASP A 898 -29.34 -0.01 -29.76
CA ASP A 898 -29.51 -1.38 -29.30
C ASP A 898 -30.99 -1.81 -29.44
N PRO A 899 -31.32 -3.11 -29.50
CA PRO A 899 -32.70 -3.62 -29.46
C PRO A 899 -33.61 -3.05 -28.36
N THR A 900 -33.04 -2.61 -27.22
CA THR A 900 -33.78 -1.95 -26.12
C THR A 900 -34.07 -0.46 -26.38
N GLY A 901 -33.53 0.10 -27.46
CA GLY A 901 -33.71 1.49 -27.87
C GLY A 901 -32.62 2.45 -27.41
N GLY A 902 -31.66 2.01 -26.59
CA GLY A 902 -30.52 2.83 -26.18
C GLY A 902 -29.61 3.20 -27.36
N ALA A 903 -29.15 4.44 -27.44
CA ALA A 903 -28.32 4.91 -28.55
C ALA A 903 -26.89 4.36 -28.43
N VAL A 904 -26.40 3.66 -29.45
CA VAL A 904 -25.06 3.04 -29.46
C VAL A 904 -24.06 3.89 -30.22
N MET A 905 -24.48 4.55 -31.30
CA MET A 905 -23.64 5.48 -32.05
C MET A 905 -24.38 6.80 -32.22
N VAL A 906 -23.75 7.90 -31.82
CA VAL A 906 -24.29 9.26 -31.93
C VAL A 906 -23.33 10.14 -32.70
N ALA A 907 -23.81 10.77 -33.77
CA ALA A 907 -23.00 11.62 -34.64
C ALA A 907 -23.56 13.04 -34.71
N GLY A 908 -22.69 14.03 -34.94
CA GLY A 908 -23.15 15.39 -35.21
C GLY A 908 -22.07 16.36 -35.62
N VAL A 909 -22.49 17.57 -35.99
CA VAL A 909 -21.61 18.65 -36.48
C VAL A 909 -21.37 19.66 -35.37
N GLN A 910 -20.11 20.00 -35.13
CA GLN A 910 -19.72 21.02 -34.15
C GLN A 910 -18.72 22.00 -34.77
N GLY A 911 -19.06 23.29 -34.78
CA GLY A 911 -18.31 24.29 -35.53
C GLY A 911 -18.21 23.91 -37.02
N LYS A 912 -16.99 23.86 -37.56
CA LYS A 912 -16.70 23.46 -38.94
C LYS A 912 -16.48 21.95 -39.12
N GLY A 913 -16.36 21.20 -38.03
CA GLY A 913 -15.98 19.79 -38.02
C GLY A 913 -17.10 18.84 -37.60
N ARG A 914 -16.75 17.57 -37.44
CA ARG A 914 -17.69 16.46 -37.21
C ARG A 914 -17.24 15.56 -36.08
N VAL A 915 -18.19 15.01 -35.33
CA VAL A 915 -17.94 14.22 -34.13
C VAL A 915 -18.80 12.97 -34.17
N ILE A 916 -18.21 11.83 -33.83
CA ILE A 916 -18.90 10.56 -33.55
C ILE A 916 -18.52 10.09 -32.15
N TYR A 917 -19.53 9.73 -31.37
CA TYR A 917 -19.40 8.89 -30.19
C TYR A 917 -19.93 7.50 -30.55
N ASP A 918 -19.08 6.50 -30.47
CA ASP A 918 -19.39 5.11 -30.81
C ASP A 918 -19.18 4.23 -29.57
N GLY A 919 -20.26 3.68 -29.03
CA GLY A 919 -20.24 2.84 -27.85
C GLY A 919 -19.66 1.44 -28.10
N THR A 920 -19.35 1.09 -29.35
CA THR A 920 -18.76 -0.19 -29.74
C THR A 920 -17.23 -0.15 -29.70
N ILE A 921 -16.60 -1.32 -29.81
CA ILE A 921 -15.16 -1.49 -29.98
C ILE A 921 -14.89 -2.63 -30.96
N LEU A 922 -13.88 -2.48 -31.82
CA LEU A 922 -13.46 -3.56 -32.72
C LEU A 922 -12.50 -4.50 -31.99
N LEU A 923 -13.01 -5.62 -31.50
CA LEU A 923 -12.24 -6.69 -30.86
C LEU A 923 -12.95 -8.03 -31.05
N SER A 924 -12.21 -9.13 -30.96
CA SER A 924 -12.82 -10.45 -30.82
C SER A 924 -13.50 -10.59 -29.46
N GLN A 925 -14.38 -11.58 -29.33
CA GLN A 925 -14.95 -11.99 -28.04
C GLN A 925 -13.89 -12.33 -26.96
N HIS A 926 -12.64 -12.58 -27.37
CA HIS A 926 -11.50 -12.83 -26.48
C HIS A 926 -10.55 -11.64 -26.36
N THR A 927 -11.01 -10.41 -26.65
CA THR A 927 -10.26 -9.15 -26.50
C THR A 927 -9.05 -8.97 -27.42
N GLY A 928 -8.90 -9.83 -28.44
CA GLY A 928 -7.85 -9.70 -29.45
C GLY A 928 -8.25 -8.75 -30.58
N PRO A 929 -7.31 -8.09 -31.27
CA PRO A 929 -7.62 -7.24 -32.40
C PRO A 929 -8.17 -8.06 -33.58
N VAL A 930 -9.27 -7.60 -34.17
CA VAL A 930 -9.89 -8.15 -35.38
C VAL A 930 -10.11 -7.09 -36.44
N LYS A 931 -10.18 -7.50 -37.71
CA LYS A 931 -10.60 -6.64 -38.81
C LYS A 931 -12.12 -6.54 -38.82
N ALA A 932 -12.68 -5.35 -39.01
CA ALA A 932 -14.13 -5.21 -39.16
C ALA A 932 -14.59 -5.87 -40.48
N GLU A 933 -15.72 -6.57 -40.43
CA GLU A 933 -16.35 -7.26 -41.56
C GLU A 933 -17.85 -6.92 -41.67
N GLY A 934 -18.45 -7.22 -42.83
CA GLY A 934 -19.89 -7.08 -43.07
C GLY A 934 -20.47 -5.71 -42.68
N PHE A 935 -21.53 -5.74 -41.87
CA PHE A 935 -22.25 -4.57 -41.39
C PHE A 935 -21.34 -3.57 -40.66
N GLU A 936 -20.54 -4.06 -39.71
CA GLU A 936 -19.64 -3.24 -38.89
C GLU A 936 -18.57 -2.54 -39.74
N ARG A 937 -18.03 -3.25 -40.75
CA ARG A 937 -17.08 -2.68 -41.72
C ARG A 937 -17.71 -1.54 -42.50
N GLU A 938 -18.91 -1.73 -43.02
CA GLU A 938 -19.60 -0.74 -43.85
C GLU A 938 -19.88 0.54 -43.06
N VAL A 939 -20.45 0.40 -41.85
CA VAL A 939 -20.69 1.53 -40.95
C VAL A 939 -19.39 2.25 -40.59
N PHE A 940 -18.33 1.52 -40.22
CA PHE A 940 -17.05 2.11 -39.83
C PHE A 940 -16.40 2.89 -40.99
N LEU A 941 -16.36 2.33 -42.20
CA LEU A 941 -15.77 3.02 -43.36
C LEU A 941 -16.59 4.25 -43.76
N ASN A 942 -17.93 4.18 -43.68
CA ASN A 942 -18.78 5.32 -43.92
C ASN A 942 -18.63 6.40 -42.83
N ALA A 943 -18.41 6.02 -41.58
CA ALA A 943 -18.08 6.92 -40.47
C ALA A 943 -16.78 7.69 -40.74
N VAL A 944 -15.70 7.00 -41.12
CA VAL A 944 -14.42 7.64 -41.46
C VAL A 944 -14.58 8.61 -42.63
N ARG A 945 -15.27 8.18 -43.70
CA ARG A 945 -15.55 9.06 -44.85
C ARG A 945 -16.36 10.28 -44.43
N TRP A 946 -17.41 10.10 -43.62
CA TRP A 946 -18.26 11.19 -43.16
C TRP A 946 -17.47 12.19 -42.29
N LEU A 947 -16.57 11.72 -41.42
CA LEU A 947 -15.72 12.59 -40.60
C LEU A 947 -14.75 13.44 -41.43
N ALA A 948 -14.33 12.94 -42.59
CA ALA A 948 -13.43 13.65 -43.49
C ALA A 948 -14.13 14.70 -44.37
N GLN A 949 -15.44 14.62 -44.56
CA GLN A 949 -16.15 15.62 -45.38
C GLN A 949 -16.24 16.96 -44.64
N ARG A 950 -16.07 18.05 -45.37
CA ARG A 950 -16.13 19.42 -44.85
C ARG A 950 -17.44 20.11 -45.24
N LYS A 951 -17.73 21.23 -44.57
CA LYS A 951 -18.75 22.19 -44.97
C LYS A 951 -18.16 23.29 -45.82
#